data_AF-A1T6P1-F1
#
_entry.id   AF-A1T6P1-F1
#
_cell.length_a   1.000
_cell.length_b   1.000
_cell.length_c   1.000
_cell.angle_alpha   90.00
_cell.angle_beta   90.00
_cell.angle_gamma   90.00
#
_symmetry.space_group_name_H-M   'P 1'
#
loop_
_entity.id
_entity.type
_entity.pdbx_description
1 polymer ?
#
loop_
_entity_poly.entity_id
_entity_poly.type
_entity_poly.pdbx_seq_one_letter_code
_entity_poly.pdbx_strand_id
1 'polypeptide(L)'
;MATPTAASERIEETVGDITYIRTDKNLPPVAIIDRSPITVKHRIIFAVVALLGAVSWAIIAFFRGETVNAVWFVFAAICTYVIGFRFYARLIEMKIVRPRDEIATPAEVFDNGTDYMPTDRRVLYGHHFAAIAGAGPLVGPVLAMQMGYLPGTIWIIIGAVVAGCVQDYLVLSISVRRRGRSLGQMARDELGAVGGVAAIVGVLVIMVILLAVLALVVVNALSESPWGVFSIAMTIPIALFMGLYLRFLRPGRVSEVSLIGVVLLLLAVVAGGWVAETSWGAEWFTLSKVALSWCIIIYGLAASVLPVWLLLAPRDYLSTFMKVGTIALLAVGILLARPIMEAPAISSFAASGTGPVFAGSLFPFLFITIACGALSGFHSLISSGTTPKLLEKESQMRLIGYGGMLTESFVAIMALITAAILNQHLYFVMNAPTASTGTTAQSAADYVNGLGLSGAPISAQEITDAAESVGEESIVSRTGGAPTLAFGMSEVLHQVFGGASLKAFWYHFAIMFEALFILTTVDAGTRVARFMLSDGLGNLGGPLKQLRNPSWRVGAWICSIIVVAAWGSILLMGVTDPLGGINTLFPLFGIANQLLAAIALTVATVVVIKRGLLKWAWIPGVPLLWDLVITMTASWQKIFSGDPKVGYWTQHFQYRNARDAGQTSFGAAKDAGALDAVIRNTFIQGTLSIVFAVLVLIVFTAGVVMAVKAIRGTGRPLAEDNPIPSRIFAPSGMVMTSAEKEVQKQWDALSKAHAGPSTRSAGTGSR
;
A
#
# COMPACT_ATOMS: atom_id res chain seq x y z
N MET A 1 33.18 1.11 -25.47
CA MET A 1 34.02 1.54 -24.34
C MET A 1 34.54 2.92 -24.68
N ALA A 2 34.07 3.95 -23.98
CA ALA A 2 34.65 5.29 -24.01
C ALA A 2 35.29 5.53 -22.64
N THR A 3 36.52 6.04 -22.66
CA THR A 3 37.37 6.40 -21.52
C THR A 3 36.64 7.36 -20.55
N PRO A 4 36.92 7.31 -19.23
CA PRO A 4 36.27 8.17 -18.25
C PRO A 4 36.83 9.60 -18.39
N THR A 5 36.12 10.47 -19.08
CA THR A 5 36.42 11.89 -19.12
C THR A 5 36.04 12.53 -17.77
N ALA A 6 37.05 13.10 -17.12
CA ALA A 6 37.06 14.09 -16.04
C ALA A 6 35.86 14.10 -15.06
N ALA A 7 36.14 13.83 -13.78
CA ALA A 7 35.24 14.14 -12.68
C ALA A 7 34.76 15.60 -12.85
N SER A 8 33.46 15.79 -13.08
CA SER A 8 32.93 17.14 -13.25
C SER A 8 33.13 17.89 -11.94
N GLU A 9 33.80 19.05 -12.00
CA GLU A 9 34.08 19.87 -10.82
C GLU A 9 32.74 20.27 -10.18
N ARG A 10 32.47 19.74 -8.99
CA ARG A 10 31.35 20.15 -8.15
C ARG A 10 31.57 21.60 -7.75
N ILE A 11 30.75 22.51 -8.26
CA ILE A 11 30.85 23.95 -7.99
C ILE A 11 29.76 24.33 -7.00
N GLU A 12 30.16 24.89 -5.87
CA GLU A 12 29.26 25.38 -4.83
C GLU A 12 29.27 26.91 -4.82
N GLU A 13 28.07 27.50 -4.78
CA GLU A 13 27.85 28.93 -4.62
C GLU A 13 26.92 29.14 -3.43
N THR A 14 27.40 29.81 -2.37
CA THR A 14 26.59 30.02 -1.16
C THR A 14 26.19 31.48 -1.03
N VAL A 15 24.88 31.71 -0.88
CA VAL A 15 24.27 33.03 -0.68
C VAL A 15 23.45 32.98 0.61
N GLY A 16 23.95 33.63 1.67
CA GLY A 16 23.35 33.53 3.01
C GLY A 16 23.34 32.09 3.52
N ASP A 17 22.15 31.57 3.85
CA ASP A 17 21.95 30.20 4.35
C ASP A 17 21.70 29.15 3.25
N ILE A 18 21.74 29.57 1.97
CA ILE A 18 21.40 28.72 0.82
C ILE A 18 22.65 28.44 -0.01
N THR A 19 22.95 27.17 -0.25
CA THR A 19 24.03 26.72 -1.15
C THR A 19 23.43 26.14 -2.43
N TYR A 20 23.83 26.70 -3.57
CA TYR A 20 23.53 26.22 -4.91
C TYR A 20 24.69 25.35 -5.41
N ILE A 21 24.37 24.19 -5.99
CA ILE A 21 25.37 23.24 -6.49
C ILE A 21 25.20 23.05 -7.99
N ARG A 22 26.30 23.18 -8.73
CA ARG A 22 26.40 22.83 -10.15
C ARG A 22 27.33 21.65 -10.32
N THR A 23 26.96 20.78 -11.26
CA THR A 23 27.75 19.63 -11.72
C THR A 23 28.40 19.89 -13.06
N ASP A 24 27.96 20.91 -13.79
CA ASP A 24 28.52 21.34 -15.07
C ASP A 24 28.58 22.87 -15.08
N LYS A 25 29.68 23.44 -15.58
CA LYS A 25 29.86 24.90 -15.68
C LYS A 25 28.84 25.55 -16.62
N ASN A 26 28.37 24.78 -17.61
CA ASN A 26 27.45 25.25 -18.64
C ASN A 26 25.97 25.08 -18.28
N LEU A 27 25.68 24.43 -17.13
CA LEU A 27 24.31 24.21 -16.67
C LEU A 27 24.00 25.10 -15.45
N PRO A 28 22.73 25.52 -15.29
CA PRO A 28 22.26 26.11 -14.04
C PRO A 28 22.41 25.11 -12.86
N PRO A 29 22.25 25.57 -11.61
CA PRO A 29 22.29 24.71 -10.44
C PRO A 29 21.35 23.49 -10.57
N VAL A 30 21.85 22.32 -10.17
CA VAL A 30 21.12 21.05 -10.17
C VAL A 30 20.60 20.66 -8.79
N ALA A 31 21.14 21.27 -7.74
CA ALA A 31 20.78 21.01 -6.35
C ALA A 31 20.85 22.28 -5.49
N ILE A 32 20.00 22.32 -4.47
CA ILE A 32 19.89 23.43 -3.51
C ILE A 32 19.94 22.85 -2.10
N ILE A 33 20.84 23.35 -1.27
CA ILE A 33 20.92 23.02 0.15
C ILE A 33 20.51 24.25 0.95
N ASP A 34 19.29 24.23 1.50
CA ASP A 34 18.79 25.26 2.39
C ASP A 34 19.05 24.90 3.86
N ARG A 35 19.85 25.73 4.55
CA ARG A 35 20.20 25.60 5.97
C ARG A 35 19.49 26.63 6.85
N SER A 36 18.52 27.36 6.32
CA SER A 36 17.81 28.41 7.04
C SER A 36 17.20 27.87 8.35
N PRO A 37 17.41 28.57 9.49
CA PRO A 37 16.89 28.13 10.77
C PRO A 37 15.36 28.21 10.81
N ILE A 38 14.75 27.35 11.62
CA ILE A 38 13.30 27.44 11.87
C ILE A 38 12.97 28.76 12.59
N THR A 39 12.14 29.58 11.95
CA THR A 39 11.73 30.87 12.50
C THR A 39 10.83 30.70 13.72
N VAL A 40 10.80 31.72 14.59
CA VAL A 40 10.01 31.70 15.84
C VAL A 40 8.53 31.44 15.56
N LYS A 41 7.98 32.05 14.50
CA LYS A 41 6.59 31.80 14.05
C LYS A 41 6.33 30.31 13.81
N HIS A 42 7.23 29.62 13.09
CA HIS A 42 7.08 28.19 12.84
C HIS A 42 7.20 27.37 14.13
N ARG A 43 8.10 27.75 15.06
CA ARG A 43 8.21 27.07 16.36
C ARG A 43 6.89 27.17 17.15
N ILE A 44 6.27 28.35 17.20
CA ILE A 44 4.98 28.55 17.86
C ILE A 44 3.89 27.69 17.20
N ILE A 45 3.82 27.66 15.86
CA ILE A 45 2.86 26.82 15.13
C ILE A 45 3.02 25.34 15.51
N PHE A 46 4.24 24.81 15.47
CA PHE A 46 4.47 23.40 15.85
C PHE A 46 4.22 23.13 17.33
N ALA A 47 4.44 24.11 18.22
CA ALA A 47 4.09 23.99 19.63
C ALA A 47 2.56 23.89 19.84
N VAL A 48 1.78 24.69 19.11
CA VAL A 48 0.31 24.63 19.12
C VAL A 48 -0.18 23.29 18.56
N VAL A 49 0.39 22.82 17.44
CA VAL A 49 0.06 21.50 16.86
C VAL A 49 0.39 20.38 17.85
N ALA A 50 1.54 20.44 18.53
CA ALA A 50 1.92 19.46 19.54
C ALA A 50 0.95 19.47 20.73
N LEU A 51 0.54 20.66 21.20
CA LEU A 51 -0.42 20.79 22.29
C LEU A 51 -1.79 20.23 21.90
N LEU A 52 -2.29 20.56 20.71
CA LEU A 52 -3.55 20.02 20.19
C LEU A 52 -3.50 18.50 20.08
N GLY A 53 -2.40 17.94 19.58
CA GLY A 53 -2.17 16.50 19.53
C GLY A 53 -2.18 15.86 20.91
N ALA A 54 -1.49 16.46 21.89
CA ALA A 54 -1.43 15.96 23.25
C ALA A 54 -2.82 15.96 23.93
N VAL A 55 -3.59 17.03 23.77
CA VAL A 55 -4.97 17.13 24.27
C VAL A 55 -5.85 16.07 23.60
N SER A 56 -5.74 15.90 22.28
CA SER A 56 -6.52 14.90 21.54
C SER A 56 -6.23 13.48 22.04
N TRP A 57 -4.96 13.15 22.23
CA TRP A 57 -4.56 11.86 22.82
C TRP A 57 -5.05 11.69 24.26
N ALA A 58 -4.98 12.73 25.09
CA ALA A 58 -5.48 12.68 26.46
C ALA A 58 -6.98 12.39 26.50
N ILE A 59 -7.76 13.00 25.61
CA ILE A 59 -9.20 12.75 25.50
C ILE A 59 -9.48 11.31 25.09
N ILE A 60 -8.82 10.82 24.03
CA ILE A 60 -8.96 9.43 23.56
C ILE A 60 -8.54 8.42 24.65
N ALA A 61 -7.51 8.74 25.44
CA ALA A 61 -6.93 7.80 26.41
C ALA A 61 -7.68 7.75 27.75
N PHE A 62 -8.14 8.89 28.28
CA PHE A 62 -8.62 8.97 29.67
C PHE A 62 -10.12 9.15 29.81
N PHE A 63 -10.80 9.72 28.81
CA PHE A 63 -12.24 9.92 28.92
C PHE A 63 -12.94 8.59 28.61
N ARG A 64 -13.54 8.01 29.66
CA ARG A 64 -14.28 6.74 29.63
C ARG A 64 -15.65 7.03 30.25
N GLY A 65 -16.72 7.00 29.45
CA GLY A 65 -18.09 7.21 29.91
C GLY A 65 -18.80 8.45 29.34
N GLU A 66 -18.05 9.45 28.87
CA GLU A 66 -18.58 10.51 27.99
C GLU A 66 -18.37 10.09 26.53
N THR A 67 -19.28 10.53 25.65
CA THR A 67 -19.29 10.17 24.23
C THR A 67 -18.06 10.73 23.53
N VAL A 68 -17.01 9.91 23.39
CA VAL A 68 -15.78 10.31 22.69
C VAL A 68 -16.12 10.54 21.23
N ASN A 69 -15.83 11.75 20.75
CA ASN A 69 -16.11 12.15 19.38
C ASN A 69 -15.00 11.70 18.42
N ALA A 70 -15.37 11.26 17.22
CA ALA A 70 -14.44 10.91 16.16
C ALA A 70 -13.47 12.04 15.78
N VAL A 71 -13.84 13.31 15.98
CA VAL A 71 -13.00 14.49 15.74
C VAL A 71 -11.64 14.41 16.43
N TRP A 72 -11.58 13.88 17.65
CA TRP A 72 -10.33 13.77 18.41
C TRP A 72 -9.34 12.83 17.74
N PHE A 73 -9.81 11.76 17.07
CA PHE A 73 -8.97 10.81 16.34
C PHE A 73 -8.36 11.48 15.10
N VAL A 74 -9.15 12.29 14.39
CA VAL A 74 -8.68 13.08 13.24
C VAL A 74 -7.56 14.03 13.67
N PHE A 75 -7.76 14.78 14.76
CA PHE A 75 -6.74 15.70 15.26
C PHE A 75 -5.50 14.99 15.82
N ALA A 76 -5.68 13.89 16.56
CA ALA A 76 -4.57 13.08 17.06
C ALA A 76 -3.70 12.57 15.92
N ALA A 77 -4.31 12.06 14.84
CA ALA A 77 -3.60 11.58 13.65
C ALA A 77 -2.84 12.72 12.94
N ILE A 78 -3.55 13.79 12.54
CA ILE A 78 -2.94 14.92 11.80
C ILE A 78 -1.80 15.56 12.60
N CYS A 79 -2.01 15.85 13.88
CA CYS A 79 -0.98 16.49 14.70
C CYS A 79 0.26 15.59 14.84
N THR A 80 0.06 14.29 15.08
CA THR A 80 1.18 13.33 15.21
C THR A 80 1.94 13.18 13.90
N TYR A 81 1.25 13.12 12.76
CA TYR A 81 1.87 13.01 11.44
C TYR A 81 2.67 14.26 11.06
N VAL A 82 2.13 15.47 11.33
CA VAL A 82 2.82 16.74 11.08
C VAL A 82 4.11 16.82 11.90
N ILE A 83 4.06 16.44 13.19
CA ILE A 83 5.23 16.40 14.06
C ILE A 83 6.23 15.33 13.60
N GLY A 84 5.76 14.12 13.30
CA GLY A 84 6.58 13.02 12.79
C GLY A 84 7.32 13.38 11.51
N PHE A 85 6.61 13.94 10.52
CA PHE A 85 7.19 14.39 9.26
C PHE A 85 8.21 15.52 9.45
N ARG A 86 7.90 16.48 10.33
CA ARG A 86 8.76 17.66 10.52
C ARG A 86 10.04 17.35 11.28
N PHE A 87 9.97 16.52 12.32
CA PHE A 87 11.08 16.28 13.24
C PHE A 87 11.72 14.92 13.04
N TYR A 88 10.95 13.83 13.05
CA TYR A 88 11.50 12.48 12.97
C TYR A 88 11.98 12.14 11.55
N ALA A 89 11.17 12.40 10.52
CA ALA A 89 11.61 12.18 9.13
C ALA A 89 12.83 13.06 8.78
N ARG A 90 12.90 14.29 9.29
CA ARG A 90 14.07 15.18 9.10
C ARG A 90 15.30 14.70 9.88
N LEU A 91 15.13 14.11 11.06
CA LEU A 91 16.23 13.47 11.80
C LEU A 91 16.82 12.31 10.98
N ILE A 92 15.98 11.44 10.42
CA ILE A 92 16.37 10.33 9.56
C ILE A 92 17.08 10.85 8.30
N GLU A 93 16.53 11.89 7.68
CA GLU A 93 17.11 12.54 6.51
C GLU A 93 18.52 13.07 6.79
N MET A 94 18.72 13.78 7.89
CA MET A 94 20.02 14.38 8.23
C MET A 94 21.06 13.35 8.72
N LYS A 95 20.63 12.33 9.47
CA LYS A 95 21.54 11.40 10.14
C LYS A 95 21.83 10.14 9.33
N ILE A 96 20.85 9.62 8.60
CA ILE A 96 20.94 8.34 7.88
C ILE A 96 20.97 8.55 6.36
N VAL A 97 19.94 9.19 5.79
CA VAL A 97 19.76 9.21 4.33
C VAL A 97 20.77 10.12 3.65
N ARG A 98 20.88 11.37 4.12
CA ARG A 98 21.71 12.45 3.55
C ARG A 98 21.53 12.54 2.03
N PRO A 99 20.38 13.06 1.56
CA PRO A 99 20.08 13.16 0.13
C PRO A 99 21.17 13.93 -0.64
N ARG A 100 21.51 13.45 -1.83
CA ARG A 100 22.51 14.05 -2.73
C ARG A 100 21.90 14.33 -4.10
N ASP A 101 21.35 15.52 -4.27
CA ASP A 101 20.68 15.93 -5.50
C ASP A 101 21.66 16.26 -6.64
N GLU A 102 22.94 16.39 -6.32
CA GLU A 102 24.03 16.51 -7.28
C GLU A 102 24.37 15.18 -7.99
N ILE A 103 23.83 14.05 -7.50
CA ILE A 103 24.04 12.73 -8.10
C ILE A 103 22.77 12.31 -8.85
N ALA A 104 22.97 11.80 -10.06
CA ALA A 104 21.90 11.30 -10.91
C ALA A 104 21.24 10.07 -10.28
N THR A 105 19.90 10.08 -10.22
CA THR A 105 19.11 8.93 -9.77
C THR A 105 19.09 7.85 -10.86
N PRO A 106 18.65 6.61 -10.56
CA PRO A 106 18.49 5.58 -11.59
C PRO A 106 17.56 6.00 -12.71
N ALA A 107 16.53 6.81 -12.42
CA ALA A 107 15.60 7.33 -13.41
C ALA A 107 16.33 8.16 -14.48
N GLU A 108 17.30 8.99 -14.07
CA GLU A 108 18.11 9.81 -14.99
C GLU A 108 19.18 8.97 -15.71
N VAL A 109 19.86 8.07 -15.00
CA VAL A 109 20.97 7.29 -15.56
C VAL A 109 20.51 6.26 -16.59
N PHE A 110 19.37 5.61 -16.36
CA PHE A 110 18.87 4.51 -17.18
C PHE A 110 17.61 4.87 -17.96
N ASP A 111 17.33 6.17 -18.15
CA ASP A 111 16.13 6.64 -18.87
C ASP A 111 15.98 5.89 -20.20
N ASN A 112 14.95 5.06 -20.25
CA ASN A 112 14.63 4.23 -21.40
C ASN A 112 13.22 4.52 -21.94
N GLY A 113 12.54 5.53 -21.39
CA GLY A 113 11.17 5.89 -21.74
C GLY A 113 10.14 4.79 -21.50
N THR A 114 10.48 3.72 -20.75
CA THR A 114 9.55 2.62 -20.44
C THR A 114 9.45 2.34 -18.95
N ASP A 115 10.53 1.87 -18.33
CA ASP A 115 10.58 1.48 -16.91
C ASP A 115 11.36 2.49 -16.06
N TYR A 116 12.33 3.18 -16.67
CA TYR A 116 13.10 4.25 -16.06
C TYR A 116 12.78 5.53 -16.81
N MET A 117 12.32 6.54 -16.08
CA MET A 117 12.01 7.85 -16.62
C MET A 117 11.85 8.85 -15.49
N PRO A 118 12.63 9.95 -15.45
CA PRO A 118 12.42 11.02 -14.47
C PRO A 118 10.98 11.54 -14.57
N THR A 119 10.25 11.47 -13.48
CA THR A 119 8.81 11.77 -13.43
C THR A 119 8.56 12.86 -12.39
N ASP A 120 7.80 13.90 -12.76
CA ASP A 120 7.47 15.01 -11.86
C ASP A 120 7.03 14.49 -10.49
N ARG A 121 7.68 14.99 -9.43
CA ARG A 121 7.43 14.59 -8.04
C ARG A 121 5.97 14.51 -7.61
N ARG A 122 5.05 15.31 -8.17
CA ARG A 122 3.61 15.27 -7.83
C ARG A 122 2.94 14.04 -8.43
N VAL A 123 3.29 13.73 -9.68
CA VAL A 123 2.84 12.51 -10.35
C VAL A 123 3.46 11.29 -9.69
N LEU A 124 4.75 11.34 -9.36
CA LEU A 124 5.43 10.24 -8.68
C LEU A 124 4.91 10.03 -7.25
N TYR A 125 4.62 11.09 -6.51
CA TYR A 125 3.94 11.00 -5.22
C TYR A 125 2.61 10.28 -5.35
N GLY A 126 1.79 10.66 -6.33
CA GLY A 126 0.52 10.00 -6.59
C GLY A 126 0.70 8.53 -7.01
N HIS A 127 1.63 8.24 -7.91
CA HIS A 127 1.97 6.87 -8.28
C HIS A 127 2.37 6.03 -7.07
N HIS A 128 3.30 6.53 -6.26
CA HIS A 128 3.78 5.83 -5.07
C HIS A 128 2.64 5.62 -4.06
N PHE A 129 1.94 6.70 -3.67
CA PHE A 129 0.82 6.64 -2.73
C PHE A 129 -0.28 5.68 -3.21
N ALA A 130 -0.68 5.77 -4.47
CA ALA A 130 -1.73 4.91 -5.00
C ALA A 130 -1.30 3.45 -5.06
N ALA A 131 -0.02 3.17 -5.34
CA ALA A 131 0.52 1.81 -5.35
C ALA A 131 0.59 1.19 -3.94
N ILE A 132 0.94 1.98 -2.92
CA ILE A 132 1.05 1.49 -1.53
C ILE A 132 -0.31 1.40 -0.81
N ALA A 133 -1.22 2.36 -1.07
CA ALA A 133 -2.55 2.41 -0.47
C ALA A 133 -3.54 1.49 -1.22
N GLY A 134 -3.42 0.19 -0.97
CA GLY A 134 -4.32 -0.85 -1.48
C GLY A 134 -5.52 -1.16 -0.57
N ALA A 135 -5.96 -2.42 -0.53
CA ALA A 135 -7.08 -2.89 0.32
C ALA A 135 -6.75 -2.81 1.82
N GLY A 136 -5.51 -3.16 2.15
CA GLY A 136 -5.07 -3.36 3.53
C GLY A 136 -5.35 -2.19 4.50
N PRO A 137 -4.99 -0.92 4.18
CA PRO A 137 -5.28 0.20 5.06
C PRO A 137 -6.78 0.51 5.19
N LEU A 138 -7.64 0.03 4.28
CA LEU A 138 -9.09 0.24 4.34
C LEU A 138 -9.76 -0.90 5.13
N VAL A 139 -9.49 -2.14 4.74
CA VAL A 139 -10.13 -3.34 5.28
C VAL A 139 -9.58 -3.72 6.66
N GLY A 140 -8.26 -3.65 6.85
CA GLY A 140 -7.60 -4.10 8.08
C GLY A 140 -8.13 -3.41 9.33
N PRO A 141 -8.16 -2.07 9.40
CA PRO A 141 -8.71 -1.35 10.55
C PRO A 141 -10.18 -1.64 10.82
N VAL A 142 -10.99 -1.83 9.77
CA VAL A 142 -12.41 -2.18 9.90
C VAL A 142 -12.58 -3.57 10.50
N LEU A 143 -11.84 -4.57 10.02
CA LEU A 143 -11.89 -5.93 10.58
C LEU A 143 -11.36 -5.97 12.01
N ALA A 144 -10.32 -5.19 12.32
CA ALA A 144 -9.75 -5.09 13.66
C ALA A 144 -10.67 -4.39 14.67
N MET A 145 -11.72 -3.70 14.21
CA MET A 145 -12.65 -2.97 15.07
C MET A 145 -13.33 -3.87 16.12
N GLN A 146 -13.48 -5.17 15.87
CA GLN A 146 -13.97 -6.12 16.88
C GLN A 146 -13.15 -6.10 18.19
N MET A 147 -11.89 -5.64 18.16
CA MET A 147 -10.99 -5.54 19.31
C MET A 147 -11.09 -4.20 20.07
N GLY A 148 -11.89 -3.25 19.58
CA GLY A 148 -12.01 -1.90 20.14
C GLY A 148 -11.08 -0.89 19.45
N TYR A 149 -11.41 0.40 19.59
CA TYR A 149 -10.81 1.44 18.73
C TYR A 149 -9.40 1.83 19.17
N LEU A 150 -9.08 1.71 20.48
CA LEU A 150 -7.90 2.33 21.07
C LEU A 150 -6.60 1.64 20.64
N PRO A 151 -6.47 0.30 20.72
CA PRO A 151 -5.23 -0.38 20.32
C PRO A 151 -4.90 -0.16 18.84
N GLY A 152 -5.91 -0.24 17.97
CA GLY A 152 -5.77 0.00 16.54
C GLY A 152 -5.33 1.44 16.26
N THR A 153 -5.95 2.43 16.91
CA THR A 153 -5.59 3.85 16.77
C THR A 153 -4.13 4.12 17.15
N ILE A 154 -3.65 3.55 18.26
CA ILE A 154 -2.26 3.70 18.70
C ILE A 154 -1.31 3.09 17.67
N TRP A 155 -1.58 1.85 17.24
CA TRP A 155 -0.69 1.17 16.31
C TRP A 155 -0.66 1.81 14.93
N ILE A 156 -1.81 2.22 14.38
CA ILE A 156 -1.86 2.93 13.10
C ILE A 156 -1.04 4.21 13.18
N ILE A 157 -1.33 5.11 14.15
CA ILE A 157 -0.69 6.43 14.18
C ILE A 157 0.80 6.33 14.56
N ILE A 158 1.11 5.69 15.68
CA ILE A 158 2.48 5.64 16.21
C ILE A 158 3.32 4.65 15.42
N GLY A 159 2.78 3.46 15.14
CA GLY A 159 3.45 2.43 14.36
C GLY A 159 3.82 2.91 12.96
N ALA A 160 2.93 3.65 12.27
CA ALA A 160 3.28 4.27 10.98
C ALA A 160 4.49 5.20 11.11
N VAL A 161 4.46 6.15 12.06
CA VAL A 161 5.53 7.14 12.22
C VAL A 161 6.87 6.48 12.55
N VAL A 162 6.90 5.50 13.46
CA VAL A 162 8.16 4.94 13.95
C VAL A 162 8.66 3.72 13.18
N ALA A 163 7.79 3.00 12.48
CA ALA A 163 8.11 1.76 11.77
C ALA A 163 7.84 1.88 10.26
N GLY A 164 6.58 2.02 9.83
CA GLY A 164 6.22 2.00 8.41
C GLY A 164 6.90 3.09 7.58
N CYS A 165 6.78 4.35 8.01
CA CYS A 165 7.40 5.49 7.34
C CYS A 165 8.93 5.39 7.31
N VAL A 166 9.53 4.80 8.36
CA VAL A 166 10.97 4.56 8.45
C VAL A 166 11.39 3.51 7.43
N GLN A 167 10.70 2.36 7.39
CA GLN A 167 10.97 1.30 6.44
C GLN A 167 10.89 1.84 5.01
N ASP A 168 9.81 2.52 4.68
CA ASP A 168 9.53 2.95 3.33
C ASP A 168 10.57 3.97 2.83
N TYR A 169 10.88 4.97 3.66
CA TYR A 169 11.90 5.96 3.33
C TYR A 169 13.32 5.37 3.21
N LEU A 170 13.70 4.47 4.11
CA LEU A 170 15.02 3.84 4.09
C LEU A 170 15.18 2.88 2.92
N VAL A 171 14.18 2.04 2.64
CA VAL A 171 14.21 1.11 1.52
C VAL A 171 14.29 1.85 0.19
N LEU A 172 13.53 2.95 0.03
CA LEU A 172 13.62 3.81 -1.14
C LEU A 172 15.03 4.40 -1.31
N SER A 173 15.59 4.98 -0.24
CA SER A 173 16.95 5.52 -0.27
C SER A 173 18.02 4.48 -0.60
N ILE A 174 17.89 3.27 -0.07
CA ILE A 174 18.84 2.18 -0.30
C ILE A 174 18.74 1.69 -1.75
N SER A 175 17.53 1.58 -2.31
CA SER A 175 17.31 1.11 -3.68
C SER A 175 17.73 2.14 -4.73
N VAL A 176 17.47 3.43 -4.51
CA VAL A 176 17.92 4.52 -5.41
C VAL A 176 19.44 4.48 -5.62
N ARG A 177 20.21 4.17 -4.59
CA ARG A 177 21.68 4.06 -4.68
C ARG A 177 22.19 2.73 -5.24
N ARG A 178 21.28 1.86 -5.71
CA ARG A 178 21.54 0.52 -6.22
C ARG A 178 20.74 0.27 -7.51
N ARG A 179 20.73 1.21 -8.45
CA ARG A 179 19.99 1.13 -9.73
C ARG A 179 18.47 0.91 -9.61
N GLY A 180 17.84 1.10 -8.46
CA GLY A 180 16.43 0.69 -8.29
C GLY A 180 16.25 -0.83 -8.26
N ARG A 181 17.23 -1.55 -7.66
CA ARG A 181 17.18 -3.00 -7.45
C ARG A 181 16.06 -3.40 -6.51
N SER A 182 15.43 -4.53 -6.82
CA SER A 182 14.39 -5.13 -5.99
C SER A 182 14.91 -5.54 -4.61
N LEU A 183 14.00 -5.60 -3.62
CA LEU A 183 14.34 -5.98 -2.25
C LEU A 183 15.11 -7.31 -2.14
N GLY A 184 14.67 -8.35 -2.85
CA GLY A 184 15.34 -9.65 -2.85
C GLY A 184 16.78 -9.56 -3.36
N GLN A 185 17.01 -8.77 -4.41
CA GLN A 185 18.35 -8.54 -4.93
C GLN A 185 19.21 -7.76 -3.94
N MET A 186 18.67 -6.70 -3.32
CA MET A 186 19.40 -5.94 -2.29
C MET A 186 19.77 -6.84 -1.09
N ALA A 187 18.88 -7.73 -0.67
CA ALA A 187 19.20 -8.72 0.37
C ALA A 187 20.37 -9.62 -0.05
N ARG A 188 20.42 -10.07 -1.30
CA ARG A 188 21.56 -10.86 -1.81
C ARG A 188 22.87 -10.08 -1.81
N ASP A 189 22.83 -8.84 -2.25
CA ASP A 189 24.01 -7.98 -2.35
C ASP A 189 24.59 -7.65 -0.96
N GLU A 190 23.73 -7.44 0.03
CA GLU A 190 24.12 -6.97 1.36
C GLU A 190 24.33 -8.11 2.37
N LEU A 191 23.52 -9.17 2.30
CA LEU A 191 23.53 -10.30 3.26
C LEU A 191 24.37 -11.50 2.76
N GLY A 192 24.65 -11.56 1.47
CA GLY A 192 25.36 -12.67 0.82
C GLY A 192 24.44 -13.73 0.22
N ALA A 193 25.03 -14.82 -0.28
CA ALA A 193 24.34 -15.77 -1.15
C ALA A 193 23.18 -16.51 -0.45
N VAL A 194 23.40 -17.01 0.77
CA VAL A 194 22.40 -17.79 1.51
C VAL A 194 21.17 -16.94 1.85
N GLY A 195 21.38 -15.81 2.55
CA GLY A 195 20.30 -14.87 2.87
C GLY A 195 19.65 -14.27 1.61
N GLY A 196 20.44 -14.07 0.55
CA GLY A 196 19.96 -13.57 -0.73
C GLY A 196 19.01 -14.51 -1.46
N VAL A 197 19.36 -15.80 -1.59
CA VAL A 197 18.48 -16.78 -2.24
C VAL A 197 17.18 -16.93 -1.45
N ALA A 198 17.29 -17.03 -0.10
CA ALA A 198 16.12 -17.10 0.76
C ALA A 198 15.20 -15.88 0.58
N ALA A 199 15.77 -14.67 0.54
CA ALA A 199 15.00 -13.45 0.31
C ALA A 199 14.38 -13.39 -1.10
N ILE A 200 15.13 -13.70 -2.16
CA ILE A 200 14.59 -13.66 -3.54
C ILE A 200 13.39 -14.61 -3.68
N VAL A 201 13.54 -15.86 -3.23
CA VAL A 201 12.46 -16.85 -3.32
C VAL A 201 11.30 -16.47 -2.42
N GLY A 202 11.56 -16.15 -1.15
CA GLY A 202 10.51 -15.82 -0.19
C GLY A 202 9.71 -14.59 -0.61
N VAL A 203 10.39 -13.50 -0.98
CA VAL A 203 9.73 -12.27 -1.41
C VAL A 203 8.91 -12.49 -2.69
N LEU A 204 9.40 -13.27 -3.66
CA LEU A 204 8.66 -13.56 -4.90
C LEU A 204 7.40 -14.40 -4.65
N VAL A 205 7.50 -15.47 -3.87
CA VAL A 205 6.34 -16.32 -3.55
C VAL A 205 5.29 -15.53 -2.76
N ILE A 206 5.72 -14.76 -1.75
CA ILE A 206 4.83 -13.88 -0.99
C ILE A 206 4.15 -12.90 -1.96
N MET A 207 4.90 -12.26 -2.84
CA MET A 207 4.35 -11.28 -3.78
C MET A 207 3.28 -11.86 -4.70
N VAL A 208 3.50 -13.07 -5.25
CA VAL A 208 2.51 -13.76 -6.10
C VAL A 208 1.21 -14.03 -5.33
N ILE A 209 1.31 -14.45 -4.07
CA ILE A 209 0.13 -14.68 -3.21
C ILE A 209 -0.59 -13.37 -2.91
N LEU A 210 0.14 -12.30 -2.54
CA LEU A 210 -0.46 -11.00 -2.23
C LEU A 210 -1.24 -10.45 -3.43
N LEU A 211 -0.68 -10.55 -4.65
CA LEU A 211 -1.36 -10.10 -5.87
C LEU A 211 -2.66 -10.87 -6.13
N ALA A 212 -2.64 -12.20 -5.97
CA ALA A 212 -3.82 -13.03 -6.17
C ALA A 212 -4.93 -12.70 -5.16
N VAL A 213 -4.56 -12.54 -3.87
CA VAL A 213 -5.51 -12.17 -2.81
C VAL A 213 -6.13 -10.80 -3.07
N LEU A 214 -5.31 -9.80 -3.42
CA LEU A 214 -5.80 -8.45 -3.74
C LEU A 214 -6.74 -8.48 -4.95
N ALA A 215 -6.38 -9.20 -6.02
CA ALA A 215 -7.23 -9.32 -7.20
C ALA A 215 -8.56 -10.02 -6.89
N LEU A 216 -8.58 -11.01 -5.97
CA LEU A 216 -9.83 -11.65 -5.54
C LEU A 216 -10.79 -10.64 -4.89
N VAL A 217 -10.28 -9.75 -4.04
CA VAL A 217 -11.11 -8.73 -3.38
C VAL A 217 -11.78 -7.83 -4.43
N VAL A 218 -11.06 -7.44 -5.48
CA VAL A 218 -11.63 -6.68 -6.61
C VAL A 218 -12.71 -7.48 -7.33
N VAL A 219 -12.46 -8.77 -7.60
CA VAL A 219 -13.45 -9.63 -8.27
C VAL A 219 -14.74 -9.74 -7.45
N ASN A 220 -14.61 -9.97 -6.14
CA ASN A 220 -15.77 -10.09 -5.25
C ASN A 220 -16.53 -8.77 -5.09
N ALA A 221 -15.84 -7.62 -5.15
CA ALA A 221 -16.48 -6.32 -5.07
C ALA A 221 -17.23 -5.93 -6.36
N LEU A 222 -16.79 -6.41 -7.52
CA LEU A 222 -17.28 -5.94 -8.82
C LEU A 222 -18.16 -6.93 -9.58
N SER A 223 -18.13 -8.23 -9.29
CA SER A 223 -18.85 -9.24 -10.09
C SER A 223 -20.36 -9.06 -10.15
N GLU A 224 -20.94 -8.33 -9.19
CA GLU A 224 -22.38 -8.07 -9.08
C GLU A 224 -22.68 -6.56 -9.20
N SER A 225 -21.72 -5.75 -9.67
CA SER A 225 -21.85 -4.30 -9.77
C SER A 225 -21.56 -3.81 -11.20
N PRO A 226 -22.58 -3.77 -12.09
CA PRO A 226 -22.39 -3.24 -13.44
C PRO A 226 -21.93 -1.77 -13.44
N TRP A 227 -22.40 -0.98 -12.47
CA TRP A 227 -21.91 0.38 -12.21
C TRP A 227 -20.40 0.35 -11.97
N GLY A 228 -19.92 -0.42 -10.99
CA GLY A 228 -18.51 -0.47 -10.63
C GLY A 228 -17.62 -0.92 -11.77
N VAL A 229 -18.02 -1.95 -12.52
CA VAL A 229 -17.27 -2.46 -13.68
C VAL A 229 -17.14 -1.39 -14.77
N PHE A 230 -18.24 -0.71 -15.13
CA PHE A 230 -18.22 0.37 -16.13
C PHE A 230 -17.29 1.51 -15.71
N SER A 231 -17.47 2.04 -14.50
CA SER A 231 -16.70 3.20 -14.04
C SER A 231 -15.21 2.90 -13.92
N ILE A 232 -14.84 1.68 -13.48
CA ILE A 232 -13.43 1.25 -13.44
C ILE A 232 -12.88 1.04 -14.85
N ALA A 233 -13.63 0.42 -15.76
CA ALA A 233 -13.21 0.23 -17.14
C ALA A 233 -12.90 1.57 -17.83
N MET A 234 -13.70 2.61 -17.57
CA MET A 234 -13.49 3.95 -18.10
C MET A 234 -12.20 4.63 -17.59
N THR A 235 -11.61 4.18 -16.48
CA THR A 235 -10.31 4.72 -16.03
C THR A 235 -9.17 4.40 -17.00
N ILE A 236 -9.28 3.32 -17.78
CA ILE A 236 -8.26 2.90 -18.76
C ILE A 236 -8.14 3.92 -19.91
N PRO A 237 -9.20 4.22 -20.69
CA PRO A 237 -9.11 5.22 -21.76
C PRO A 237 -8.78 6.62 -21.24
N ILE A 238 -9.29 7.00 -20.05
CA ILE A 238 -8.94 8.28 -19.42
C ILE A 238 -7.43 8.33 -19.13
N ALA A 239 -6.85 7.28 -18.53
CA ALA A 239 -5.42 7.24 -18.25
C ALA A 239 -4.57 7.27 -19.54
N LEU A 240 -4.97 6.53 -20.57
CA LEU A 240 -4.29 6.56 -21.88
C LEU A 240 -4.31 7.97 -22.48
N PHE A 241 -5.47 8.65 -22.43
CA PHE A 241 -5.58 10.04 -22.85
C PHE A 241 -4.64 10.95 -22.03
N MET A 242 -4.64 10.83 -20.70
CA MET A 242 -3.78 11.63 -19.83
C MET A 242 -2.28 11.41 -20.13
N GLY A 243 -1.87 10.15 -20.35
CA GLY A 243 -0.49 9.79 -20.70
C GLY A 243 -0.06 10.37 -22.05
N LEU A 244 -0.88 10.23 -23.09
CA LEU A 244 -0.62 10.81 -24.40
C LEU A 244 -0.65 12.35 -24.37
N TYR A 245 -1.52 12.95 -23.57
CA TYR A 245 -1.62 14.40 -23.40
C TYR A 245 -0.33 14.98 -22.82
N LEU A 246 0.19 14.37 -21.75
CA LEU A 246 1.44 14.80 -21.11
C LEU A 246 2.68 14.52 -21.95
N ARG A 247 2.65 13.50 -22.80
CA ARG A 247 3.82 13.15 -23.63
C ARG A 247 3.88 13.96 -24.92
N PHE A 248 2.75 14.19 -25.59
CA PHE A 248 2.73 14.71 -26.96
C PHE A 248 1.97 16.04 -27.13
N LEU A 249 0.85 16.26 -26.43
CA LEU A 249 0.02 17.45 -26.66
C LEU A 249 0.55 18.68 -25.91
N ARG A 250 0.74 18.57 -24.58
CA ARG A 250 1.23 19.65 -23.73
C ARG A 250 2.18 19.14 -22.65
N PRO A 251 3.45 18.85 -22.99
CA PRO A 251 4.46 18.45 -22.03
C PRO A 251 4.58 19.43 -20.84
N GLY A 252 4.64 18.88 -19.63
CA GLY A 252 4.81 19.64 -18.38
C GLY A 252 3.54 20.27 -17.80
N ARG A 253 2.40 20.26 -18.50
CA ARG A 253 1.12 20.83 -17.99
C ARG A 253 0.32 19.84 -17.15
N VAL A 254 0.93 19.38 -16.06
CA VAL A 254 0.34 18.37 -15.15
C VAL A 254 -0.99 18.83 -14.55
N SER A 255 -1.15 20.09 -14.16
CA SER A 255 -2.39 20.58 -13.54
C SER A 255 -3.60 20.59 -14.50
N GLU A 256 -3.40 20.93 -15.78
CA GLU A 256 -4.48 20.94 -16.78
C GLU A 256 -5.06 19.54 -16.99
N VAL A 257 -4.17 18.57 -17.24
CA VAL A 257 -4.60 17.18 -17.46
C VAL A 257 -5.20 16.56 -16.21
N SER A 258 -4.73 16.96 -15.02
CA SER A 258 -5.29 16.51 -13.74
C SER A 258 -6.76 16.89 -13.62
N LEU A 259 -7.09 18.16 -13.90
CA LEU A 259 -8.45 18.66 -13.83
C LEU A 259 -9.37 17.94 -14.82
N ILE A 260 -8.91 17.78 -16.07
CA ILE A 260 -9.67 17.05 -17.10
C ILE A 260 -9.90 15.60 -16.66
N GLY A 261 -8.85 14.92 -16.19
CA GLY A 261 -8.95 13.54 -15.73
C GLY A 261 -9.96 13.38 -14.58
N VAL A 262 -9.91 14.25 -13.57
CA VAL A 262 -10.85 14.23 -12.44
C VAL A 262 -12.29 14.45 -12.90
N VAL A 263 -12.52 15.42 -13.78
CA VAL A 263 -13.87 15.69 -14.33
C VAL A 263 -14.37 14.48 -15.12
N LEU A 264 -13.55 13.91 -16.00
CA LEU A 264 -13.91 12.72 -16.77
C LEU A 264 -14.20 11.51 -15.87
N LEU A 265 -13.45 11.36 -14.78
CA LEU A 265 -13.67 10.28 -13.83
C LEU A 265 -14.98 10.46 -13.07
N LEU A 266 -15.27 11.66 -12.56
CA LEU A 266 -16.56 11.96 -11.91
C LEU A 266 -17.73 11.74 -12.87
N LEU A 267 -17.59 12.15 -14.14
CA LEU A 267 -18.59 11.88 -15.18
C LEU A 267 -18.74 10.37 -15.43
N ALA A 268 -17.65 9.60 -15.46
CA ALA A 268 -17.71 8.14 -15.63
C ALA A 268 -18.35 7.43 -14.43
N VAL A 269 -18.22 7.98 -13.23
CA VAL A 269 -18.91 7.48 -12.03
C VAL A 269 -20.41 7.74 -12.12
N VAL A 270 -20.82 8.98 -12.44
CA VAL A 270 -22.23 9.34 -12.58
C VAL A 270 -22.89 8.57 -13.73
N ALA A 271 -22.22 8.51 -14.88
CA ALA A 271 -22.70 7.76 -16.04
C ALA A 271 -22.76 6.25 -15.78
N GLY A 272 -21.93 5.72 -14.87
CA GLY A 272 -21.99 4.31 -14.46
C GLY A 272 -23.33 3.93 -13.82
N GLY A 273 -23.91 4.82 -13.00
CA GLY A 273 -25.25 4.63 -12.45
C GLY A 273 -26.31 4.59 -13.56
N TRP A 274 -26.27 5.54 -14.49
CA TRP A 274 -27.20 5.58 -15.61
C TRP A 274 -27.09 4.35 -16.53
N VAL A 275 -25.87 3.87 -16.78
CA VAL A 275 -25.65 2.66 -17.59
C VAL A 275 -26.16 1.42 -16.85
N ALA A 276 -25.93 1.32 -15.54
CA ALA A 276 -26.39 0.19 -14.74
C ALA A 276 -27.93 0.05 -14.71
N GLU A 277 -28.68 1.16 -14.82
CA GLU A 277 -30.15 1.15 -14.89
C GLU A 277 -30.69 0.72 -16.27
N THR A 278 -29.86 0.69 -17.31
CA THR A 278 -30.27 0.22 -18.64
C THR A 278 -30.13 -1.29 -18.78
N SER A 279 -31.06 -1.93 -19.51
CA SER A 279 -31.02 -3.38 -19.74
C SER A 279 -29.72 -3.84 -20.42
N TRP A 280 -29.27 -3.13 -21.45
CA TRP A 280 -28.02 -3.45 -22.14
C TRP A 280 -26.79 -3.27 -21.23
N GLY A 281 -26.76 -2.22 -20.40
CA GLY A 281 -25.65 -1.94 -19.50
C GLY A 281 -25.56 -2.96 -18.37
N ALA A 282 -26.69 -3.34 -17.78
CA ALA A 282 -26.77 -4.42 -16.81
C ALA A 282 -26.28 -5.74 -17.41
N GLU A 283 -26.71 -6.12 -18.62
CA GLU A 283 -26.28 -7.36 -19.28
C GLU A 283 -24.77 -7.39 -19.60
N TRP A 284 -24.21 -6.29 -20.09
CA TRP A 284 -22.80 -6.24 -20.52
C TRP A 284 -21.82 -6.11 -19.35
N PHE A 285 -22.19 -5.40 -18.29
CA PHE A 285 -21.29 -5.10 -17.18
C PHE A 285 -21.49 -5.98 -15.94
N THR A 286 -22.55 -6.79 -15.89
CA THR A 286 -22.70 -7.84 -14.87
C THR A 286 -21.90 -9.07 -15.27
N LEU A 287 -20.59 -9.04 -14.97
CA LEU A 287 -19.66 -10.09 -15.35
C LEU A 287 -19.54 -11.15 -14.26
N SER A 288 -19.59 -12.44 -14.65
CA SER A 288 -19.30 -13.53 -13.72
C SER A 288 -17.90 -13.37 -13.12
N LYS A 289 -17.71 -13.84 -11.88
CA LYS A 289 -16.42 -13.76 -11.18
C LYS A 289 -15.26 -14.33 -12.02
N VAL A 290 -15.52 -15.42 -12.77
CA VAL A 290 -14.53 -16.06 -13.65
C VAL A 290 -14.19 -15.18 -14.85
N ALA A 291 -15.20 -14.59 -15.51
CA ALA A 291 -14.97 -13.67 -16.63
C ALA A 291 -14.17 -12.44 -16.18
N LEU A 292 -14.57 -11.83 -15.06
CA LEU A 292 -13.89 -10.68 -14.49
C LEU A 292 -12.44 -11.00 -14.08
N SER A 293 -12.18 -12.21 -13.56
CA SER A 293 -10.82 -12.67 -13.25
C SER A 293 -9.93 -12.69 -14.49
N TRP A 294 -10.43 -13.20 -15.62
CA TRP A 294 -9.70 -13.17 -16.88
C TRP A 294 -9.45 -11.74 -17.38
N CYS A 295 -10.43 -10.85 -17.25
CA CYS A 295 -10.24 -9.42 -17.56
C CYS A 295 -9.10 -8.81 -16.73
N ILE A 296 -9.05 -9.06 -15.43
CA ILE A 296 -8.00 -8.55 -14.53
C ILE A 296 -6.63 -9.16 -14.85
N ILE A 297 -6.58 -10.45 -15.21
CA ILE A 297 -5.34 -11.13 -15.65
C ILE A 297 -4.79 -10.50 -16.93
N ILE A 298 -5.63 -10.34 -17.97
CA ILE A 298 -5.25 -9.71 -19.24
C ILE A 298 -4.81 -8.27 -19.02
N TYR A 299 -5.56 -7.54 -18.19
CA TYR A 299 -5.25 -6.17 -17.82
C TYR A 299 -3.91 -6.07 -17.08
N GLY A 300 -3.65 -6.91 -16.08
CA GLY A 300 -2.38 -6.93 -15.34
C GLY A 300 -1.17 -7.23 -16.23
N LEU A 301 -1.33 -8.08 -17.24
CA LEU A 301 -0.32 -8.31 -18.26
C LEU A 301 -0.04 -7.04 -19.08
N ALA A 302 -1.09 -6.39 -19.58
CA ALA A 302 -0.96 -5.14 -20.33
C ALA A 302 -0.31 -4.04 -19.47
N ALA A 303 -0.78 -3.86 -18.23
CA ALA A 303 -0.28 -2.87 -17.30
C ALA A 303 1.18 -3.11 -16.87
N SER A 304 1.65 -4.35 -16.82
CA SER A 304 3.07 -4.67 -16.51
C SER A 304 4.01 -4.42 -17.71
N VAL A 305 3.51 -4.58 -18.93
CA VAL A 305 4.30 -4.55 -20.17
C VAL A 305 4.36 -3.16 -20.81
N LEU A 306 3.27 -2.39 -20.76
CA LEU A 306 3.21 -1.07 -21.37
C LEU A 306 4.20 -0.09 -20.71
N PRO A 307 4.62 0.99 -21.40
CA PRO A 307 5.43 2.04 -20.77
C PRO A 307 4.73 2.65 -19.55
N VAL A 308 5.48 2.92 -18.47
CA VAL A 308 4.91 3.46 -17.22
C VAL A 308 4.14 4.76 -17.45
N TRP A 309 4.66 5.66 -18.30
CA TRP A 309 4.03 6.94 -18.59
C TRP A 309 2.72 6.85 -19.40
N LEU A 310 2.45 5.71 -20.06
CA LEU A 310 1.30 5.57 -20.95
C LEU A 310 0.03 5.20 -20.20
N LEU A 311 0.12 4.25 -19.26
CA LEU A 311 -1.04 3.72 -18.54
C LEU A 311 -0.87 3.86 -17.03
N LEU A 312 0.22 3.32 -16.48
CA LEU A 312 0.37 3.10 -15.05
C LEU A 312 0.48 4.43 -14.27
N ALA A 313 1.45 5.29 -14.59
CA ALA A 313 1.61 6.56 -13.89
C ALA A 313 0.41 7.52 -14.04
N PRO A 314 -0.19 7.72 -15.24
CA PRO A 314 -1.39 8.55 -15.38
C PRO A 314 -2.60 8.01 -14.62
N ARG A 315 -2.82 6.68 -14.65
CA ARG A 315 -3.93 6.04 -13.94
C ARG A 315 -3.76 6.17 -12.43
N ASP A 316 -2.58 5.88 -11.91
CA ASP A 316 -2.30 5.93 -10.48
C ASP A 316 -2.40 7.36 -9.95
N TYR A 317 -1.95 8.32 -10.75
CA TYR A 317 -2.08 9.73 -10.46
C TYR A 317 -3.54 10.20 -10.48
N LEU A 318 -4.35 9.76 -11.46
CA LEU A 318 -5.78 10.02 -11.48
C LEU A 318 -6.48 9.41 -10.25
N SER A 319 -6.17 8.15 -9.96
CA SER A 319 -6.66 7.43 -8.79
C SER A 319 -6.34 8.22 -7.52
N THR A 320 -5.12 8.75 -7.37
CA THR A 320 -4.69 9.56 -6.21
C THR A 320 -5.63 10.71 -5.88
N PHE A 321 -6.15 11.43 -6.88
CA PHE A 321 -7.10 12.51 -6.62
C PHE A 321 -8.40 12.01 -6.02
N MET A 322 -8.92 10.89 -6.53
CA MET A 322 -10.07 10.24 -5.92
C MET A 322 -9.72 9.75 -4.53
N LYS A 323 -8.56 9.10 -4.37
CA LYS A 323 -8.04 8.55 -3.11
C LYS A 323 -8.02 9.59 -2.00
N VAL A 324 -7.21 10.64 -2.20
CA VAL A 324 -7.02 11.70 -1.23
C VAL A 324 -8.25 12.58 -1.11
N GLY A 325 -8.93 12.88 -2.22
CA GLY A 325 -10.13 13.72 -2.23
C GLY A 325 -11.30 13.12 -1.46
N THR A 326 -11.57 11.82 -1.63
CA THR A 326 -12.64 11.09 -0.94
C THR A 326 -12.36 10.98 0.56
N ILE A 327 -11.12 10.68 0.94
CA ILE A 327 -10.72 10.59 2.34
C ILE A 327 -10.71 11.97 3.00
N ALA A 328 -10.30 13.02 2.29
CA ALA A 328 -10.40 14.40 2.76
C ALA A 328 -11.87 14.83 2.95
N LEU A 329 -12.74 14.48 2.00
CA LEU A 329 -14.19 14.71 2.10
C LEU A 329 -14.77 14.01 3.33
N LEU A 330 -14.41 12.74 3.55
CA LEU A 330 -14.82 11.99 4.74
C LEU A 330 -14.29 12.63 6.03
N ALA A 331 -13.02 13.06 6.06
CA ALA A 331 -12.45 13.75 7.22
C ALA A 331 -13.19 15.04 7.54
N VAL A 332 -13.48 15.88 6.53
CA VAL A 332 -14.31 17.08 6.70
C VAL A 332 -15.72 16.70 7.15
N GLY A 333 -16.28 15.64 6.57
CA GLY A 333 -17.57 15.08 6.98
C GLY A 333 -17.60 14.73 8.47
N ILE A 334 -16.58 14.05 8.99
CA ILE A 334 -16.42 13.71 10.41
C ILE A 334 -16.33 14.98 11.28
N LEU A 335 -15.58 16.01 10.83
CA LEU A 335 -15.46 17.28 11.57
C LEU A 335 -16.79 18.04 11.69
N LEU A 336 -17.66 17.89 10.69
CA LEU A 336 -18.97 18.54 10.64
C LEU A 336 -20.06 17.72 11.35
N ALA A 337 -20.17 16.43 11.04
CA ALA A 337 -21.14 15.51 11.63
C ALA A 337 -20.85 15.23 13.11
N ARG A 338 -19.56 15.24 13.49
CA ARG A 338 -19.09 14.96 14.85
C ARG A 338 -19.68 13.65 15.41
N PRO A 339 -19.53 12.51 14.72
CA PRO A 339 -20.11 11.27 15.16
C PRO A 339 -19.46 10.77 16.46
N ILE A 340 -20.26 10.07 17.25
CA ILE A 340 -19.84 9.47 18.51
C ILE A 340 -19.27 8.08 18.21
N MET A 341 -18.22 7.70 18.94
CA MET A 341 -17.65 6.36 18.85
C MET A 341 -18.53 5.38 19.65
N GLU A 342 -19.31 4.57 18.93
CA GLU A 342 -20.17 3.50 19.48
C GLU A 342 -19.35 2.28 19.91
N ALA A 343 -18.21 2.05 19.26
CA ALA A 343 -17.31 0.97 19.62
C ALA A 343 -16.64 1.22 20.99
N PRO A 344 -16.43 0.17 21.80
CA PRO A 344 -15.68 0.31 23.05
C PRO A 344 -14.20 0.62 22.78
N ALA A 345 -13.54 1.25 23.75
CA ALA A 345 -12.10 1.53 23.65
C ALA A 345 -11.30 0.23 23.50
N ILE A 346 -11.64 -0.78 24.31
CA ILE A 346 -11.11 -2.14 24.23
C ILE A 346 -12.30 -3.08 24.42
N SER A 347 -12.48 -4.01 23.49
CA SER A 347 -13.56 -5.00 23.52
C SER A 347 -13.17 -6.23 24.35
N SER A 348 -14.16 -6.97 24.87
CA SER A 348 -13.94 -8.28 25.52
C SER A 348 -13.31 -9.31 24.57
N PHE A 349 -13.54 -9.17 23.25
CA PHE A 349 -12.92 -10.00 22.21
C PHE A 349 -11.40 -9.80 22.11
N ALA A 350 -10.89 -8.63 22.50
CA ALA A 350 -9.46 -8.35 22.49
C ALA A 350 -8.69 -9.25 23.48
N ALA A 351 -9.28 -9.55 24.63
CA ALA A 351 -8.67 -10.39 25.65
C ALA A 351 -9.00 -11.88 25.46
N SER A 352 -10.25 -12.20 25.16
CA SER A 352 -10.72 -13.59 25.01
C SER A 352 -10.24 -14.26 23.73
N GLY A 353 -10.00 -13.49 22.66
CA GLY A 353 -9.63 -14.01 21.35
C GLY A 353 -10.75 -14.76 20.62
N THR A 354 -11.98 -14.69 21.13
CA THR A 354 -13.17 -15.36 20.57
C THR A 354 -13.97 -14.48 19.61
N GLY A 355 -13.32 -13.47 19.02
CA GLY A 355 -13.97 -12.54 18.09
C GLY A 355 -14.56 -13.27 16.88
N PRO A 356 -15.78 -12.92 16.44
CA PRO A 356 -16.45 -13.61 15.34
C PRO A 356 -15.92 -13.23 13.96
N VAL A 357 -15.30 -12.05 13.81
CA VAL A 357 -14.75 -11.59 12.52
C VAL A 357 -13.47 -12.34 12.19
N PHE A 358 -12.61 -12.52 13.18
CA PHE A 358 -11.45 -13.41 13.11
C PHE A 358 -11.06 -13.91 14.49
N ALA A 359 -10.54 -15.13 14.56
CA ALA A 359 -10.08 -15.74 15.80
C ALA A 359 -8.67 -15.27 16.19
N GLY A 360 -8.47 -15.08 17.50
CA GLY A 360 -7.19 -14.69 18.09
C GLY A 360 -7.29 -13.46 18.98
N SER A 361 -6.47 -13.41 20.03
CA SER A 361 -6.39 -12.28 20.95
C SER A 361 -5.67 -11.09 20.32
N LEU A 362 -5.73 -9.93 20.99
CA LEU A 362 -5.14 -8.67 20.54
C LEU A 362 -3.67 -8.84 20.14
N PHE A 363 -2.86 -9.46 20.99
CA PHE A 363 -1.48 -9.78 20.67
C PHE A 363 -1.35 -11.25 20.26
N PRO A 364 -0.83 -11.57 19.07
CA PRO A 364 -0.21 -10.67 18.08
C PRO A 364 -1.16 -10.21 16.95
N PHE A 365 -2.40 -10.72 16.89
CA PHE A 365 -3.20 -10.65 15.66
C PHE A 365 -3.67 -9.25 15.27
N LEU A 366 -3.87 -8.31 16.21
CA LEU A 366 -4.20 -6.93 15.88
C LEU A 366 -3.15 -6.32 14.94
N PHE A 367 -1.86 -6.53 15.25
CA PHE A 367 -0.73 -5.98 14.50
C PHE A 367 -0.55 -6.65 13.13
N ILE A 368 -1.03 -7.88 12.98
CA ILE A 368 -1.06 -8.62 11.72
C ILE A 368 -2.23 -8.13 10.85
N THR A 369 -3.41 -7.98 11.44
CA THR A 369 -4.63 -7.53 10.75
C THR A 369 -4.48 -6.07 10.28
N ILE A 370 -3.89 -5.21 11.11
CA ILE A 370 -3.58 -3.82 10.79
C ILE A 370 -2.09 -3.64 10.44
N ALA A 371 -1.56 -4.57 9.64
CA ALA A 371 -0.21 -4.42 9.09
C ALA A 371 -0.19 -3.25 8.09
N CYS A 372 -1.01 -3.34 7.06
CA CYS A 372 -1.20 -2.24 6.11
C CYS A 372 -1.90 -1.05 6.80
N GLY A 373 -1.31 0.14 6.67
CA GLY A 373 -1.65 1.32 7.48
C GLY A 373 -0.67 1.65 8.61
N ALA A 374 0.10 0.67 9.12
CA ALA A 374 1.10 0.92 10.18
C ALA A 374 2.52 0.46 9.80
N LEU A 375 2.68 -0.77 9.32
CA LEU A 375 3.93 -1.33 8.81
C LEU A 375 3.59 -2.36 7.75
N SER A 376 3.89 -2.05 6.48
CA SER A 376 3.55 -2.93 5.36
C SER A 376 4.79 -3.39 4.62
N GLY A 377 5.00 -4.70 4.49
CA GLY A 377 6.06 -5.25 3.66
C GLY A 377 5.88 -4.91 2.19
N PHE A 378 4.65 -4.87 1.68
CA PHE A 378 4.37 -4.53 0.28
C PHE A 378 4.93 -3.15 -0.11
N HIS A 379 4.94 -2.18 0.81
CA HIS A 379 5.50 -0.85 0.56
C HIS A 379 6.97 -0.91 0.21
N SER A 380 7.72 -1.77 0.90
CA SER A 380 9.15 -1.99 0.61
C SER A 380 9.38 -2.50 -0.82
N LEU A 381 8.39 -3.18 -1.42
CA LEU A 381 8.46 -3.64 -2.81
C LEU A 381 8.23 -2.48 -3.78
N ILE A 382 7.29 -1.60 -3.51
CA ILE A 382 7.08 -0.39 -4.31
C ILE A 382 8.30 0.54 -4.20
N SER A 383 8.78 0.77 -2.97
CA SER A 383 9.97 1.59 -2.67
C SER A 383 11.28 1.04 -3.20
N SER A 384 11.40 -0.28 -3.43
CA SER A 384 12.56 -0.88 -4.10
C SER A 384 12.32 -1.22 -5.58
N GLY A 385 11.09 -1.04 -6.06
CA GLY A 385 10.62 -1.55 -7.34
C GLY A 385 10.38 -0.45 -8.36
N THR A 386 9.25 0.24 -8.27
CA THR A 386 8.82 1.23 -9.28
C THR A 386 9.32 2.63 -8.94
N THR A 387 9.09 3.11 -7.73
CA THR A 387 9.42 4.47 -7.28
C THR A 387 10.88 4.89 -7.52
N PRO A 388 11.91 4.08 -7.19
CA PRO A 388 13.31 4.49 -7.41
C PRO A 388 13.68 4.64 -8.89
N LYS A 389 12.92 4.03 -9.80
CA LYS A 389 13.12 4.11 -11.25
C LYS A 389 12.48 5.35 -11.89
N LEU A 390 11.66 6.07 -11.13
CA LEU A 390 10.93 7.25 -11.61
C LEU A 390 11.35 8.55 -10.90
N LEU A 391 12.13 8.45 -9.82
CA LEU A 391 12.53 9.54 -8.96
C LEU A 391 13.48 10.53 -9.66
N GLU A 392 13.16 11.83 -9.64
CA GLU A 392 14.02 12.86 -10.23
C GLU A 392 15.22 13.17 -9.33
N LYS A 393 15.00 13.30 -8.02
CA LYS A 393 16.01 13.73 -7.04
C LYS A 393 15.91 13.01 -5.70
N GLU A 394 17.04 12.78 -5.05
CA GLU A 394 17.10 12.10 -3.74
C GLU A 394 16.33 12.88 -2.64
N SER A 395 16.31 14.22 -2.69
CA SER A 395 15.60 15.05 -1.70
C SER A 395 14.08 14.87 -1.71
N GLN A 396 13.52 14.38 -2.82
CA GLN A 396 12.09 14.10 -2.95
C GLN A 396 11.67 12.84 -2.19
N MET A 397 12.60 11.94 -1.85
CA MET A 397 12.29 10.65 -1.21
C MET A 397 11.59 10.79 0.14
N ARG A 398 11.85 11.88 0.89
CA ARG A 398 11.16 12.14 2.16
C ARG A 398 9.68 12.42 1.94
N LEU A 399 9.35 13.24 0.95
CA LEU A 399 7.95 13.53 0.60
C LEU A 399 7.26 12.27 0.06
N ILE A 400 7.92 11.55 -0.85
CA ILE A 400 7.31 10.43 -1.57
C ILE A 400 7.15 9.21 -0.66
N GLY A 401 8.23 8.70 -0.06
CA GLY A 401 8.15 7.51 0.80
C GLY A 401 7.54 7.81 2.16
N TYR A 402 8.24 8.60 2.99
CA TYR A 402 7.76 8.89 4.35
C TYR A 402 6.37 9.56 4.34
N GLY A 403 6.18 10.59 3.48
CA GLY A 403 4.91 11.30 3.36
C GLY A 403 3.78 10.47 2.72
N GLY A 404 4.09 9.59 1.76
CA GLY A 404 3.13 8.64 1.20
C GLY A 404 2.57 7.71 2.27
N MET A 405 3.45 7.09 3.07
CA MET A 405 3.04 6.22 4.17
C MET A 405 2.21 6.93 5.25
N LEU A 406 2.53 8.20 5.58
CA LEU A 406 1.69 8.99 6.50
C LEU A 406 0.27 9.18 5.95
N THR A 407 0.14 9.39 4.64
CA THR A 407 -1.16 9.56 3.99
C THR A 407 -1.95 8.26 4.03
N GLU A 408 -1.32 7.12 3.76
CA GLU A 408 -1.97 5.81 3.93
C GLU A 408 -2.41 5.55 5.37
N SER A 409 -1.56 5.87 6.34
CA SER A 409 -1.91 5.77 7.76
C SER A 409 -3.09 6.67 8.13
N PHE A 410 -3.25 7.82 7.48
CA PHE A 410 -4.43 8.66 7.64
C PHE A 410 -5.69 8.02 7.05
N VAL A 411 -5.57 7.38 5.87
CA VAL A 411 -6.66 6.56 5.29
C VAL A 411 -7.09 5.47 6.27
N ALA A 412 -6.14 4.79 6.91
CA ALA A 412 -6.43 3.74 7.89
C ALA A 412 -7.17 4.25 9.14
N ILE A 413 -6.87 5.46 9.61
CA ILE A 413 -7.63 6.08 10.69
C ILE A 413 -9.05 6.45 10.25
N MET A 414 -9.26 6.94 9.03
CA MET A 414 -10.62 7.20 8.55
C MET A 414 -11.43 5.90 8.48
N ALA A 415 -10.83 4.81 7.98
CA ALA A 415 -11.49 3.51 7.92
C ALA A 415 -11.83 2.93 9.31
N LEU A 416 -10.92 3.09 10.27
CA LEU A 416 -11.17 2.73 11.66
C LEU A 416 -12.35 3.52 12.23
N ILE A 417 -12.37 4.85 12.03
CA ILE A 417 -13.46 5.71 12.51
C ILE A 417 -14.79 5.27 11.89
N THR A 418 -14.86 5.03 10.58
CA THR A 418 -16.11 4.62 9.93
C THR A 418 -16.68 3.31 10.47
N ALA A 419 -15.84 2.38 10.93
CA ALA A 419 -16.31 1.18 11.59
C ALA A 419 -16.70 1.44 13.06
N ALA A 420 -15.97 2.32 13.74
CA ALA A 420 -16.15 2.60 15.17
C ALA A 420 -17.41 3.41 15.50
N ILE A 421 -17.93 4.19 14.56
CA ILE A 421 -19.16 4.98 14.71
C ILE A 421 -20.42 4.15 14.50
N LEU A 422 -20.30 2.94 13.98
CA LEU A 422 -21.44 2.06 13.73
C LEU A 422 -21.91 1.41 15.02
N ASN A 423 -23.23 1.23 15.13
CA ASN A 423 -23.81 0.36 16.13
C ASN A 423 -23.11 -1.00 16.10
N GLN A 424 -22.71 -1.50 17.28
CA GLN A 424 -21.91 -2.72 17.38
C GLN A 424 -22.63 -3.95 16.82
N HIS A 425 -23.94 -4.07 17.03
CA HIS A 425 -24.73 -5.17 16.48
C HIS A 425 -24.71 -5.12 14.94
N LEU A 426 -24.92 -3.94 14.36
CA LEU A 426 -24.87 -3.75 12.90
C LEU A 426 -23.46 -4.05 12.32
N TYR A 427 -22.40 -3.63 13.01
CA TYR A 427 -21.03 -3.96 12.64
C TYR A 427 -20.83 -5.49 12.56
N PHE A 428 -21.30 -6.25 13.54
CA PHE A 428 -21.17 -7.71 13.54
C PHE A 428 -22.13 -8.40 12.56
N VAL A 429 -23.30 -7.83 12.26
CA VAL A 429 -24.19 -8.33 11.20
C VAL A 429 -23.48 -8.35 9.85
N MET A 430 -22.69 -7.32 9.55
CA MET A 430 -21.94 -7.23 8.29
C MET A 430 -20.65 -8.07 8.26
N ASN A 431 -19.92 -8.14 9.39
CA ASN A 431 -18.56 -8.69 9.41
C ASN A 431 -18.44 -10.12 9.98
N ALA A 432 -19.46 -10.64 10.66
CA ALA A 432 -19.46 -12.03 11.11
C ALA A 432 -19.67 -12.98 9.90
N PRO A 433 -19.13 -14.20 9.94
CA PRO A 433 -19.24 -15.15 8.85
C PRO A 433 -20.67 -15.67 8.68
N THR A 434 -21.04 -16.00 7.44
CA THR A 434 -22.37 -16.53 7.08
C THR A 434 -22.70 -17.83 7.81
N ALA A 435 -21.67 -18.62 8.15
CA ALA A 435 -21.82 -19.82 8.95
C ALA A 435 -22.42 -19.56 10.34
N SER A 436 -22.26 -18.34 10.87
CA SER A 436 -22.77 -17.91 12.17
C SER A 436 -24.06 -17.10 12.06
N THR A 437 -24.13 -16.13 11.13
CA THR A 437 -25.30 -15.24 11.02
C THR A 437 -26.44 -15.83 10.20
N GLY A 438 -26.21 -16.93 9.48
CA GLY A 438 -27.13 -17.39 8.44
C GLY A 438 -27.22 -16.40 7.26
N THR A 439 -28.30 -16.50 6.50
CA THR A 439 -28.55 -15.67 5.29
C THR A 439 -29.70 -14.69 5.45
N THR A 440 -30.41 -14.70 6.59
CA THR A 440 -31.58 -13.83 6.82
C THR A 440 -31.29 -12.80 7.90
N ALA A 441 -31.98 -11.66 7.83
CA ALA A 441 -31.90 -10.61 8.84
C ALA A 441 -32.26 -11.12 10.25
N GLN A 442 -33.25 -12.02 10.36
CA GLN A 442 -33.64 -12.61 11.63
C GLN A 442 -32.53 -13.47 12.24
N SER A 443 -31.96 -14.41 11.49
CA SER A 443 -30.87 -15.25 11.99
C SER A 443 -29.64 -14.43 12.38
N ALA A 444 -29.40 -13.31 11.68
CA ALA A 444 -28.29 -12.42 11.98
C ALA A 444 -28.54 -11.66 13.29
N ALA A 445 -29.75 -11.11 13.49
CA ALA A 445 -30.15 -10.43 14.71
C ALA A 445 -30.02 -11.35 15.94
N ASP A 446 -30.56 -12.57 15.85
CA ASP A 446 -30.51 -13.55 16.94
C ASP A 446 -29.06 -13.87 17.35
N TYR A 447 -28.18 -14.04 16.36
CA TYR A 447 -26.77 -14.30 16.61
C TYR A 447 -26.05 -13.12 17.28
N VAL A 448 -26.16 -11.91 16.72
CA VAL A 448 -25.40 -10.75 17.24
C VAL A 448 -25.89 -10.28 18.60
N ASN A 449 -27.19 -10.40 18.87
CA ASN A 449 -27.77 -10.09 20.19
C ASN A 449 -27.28 -11.08 21.27
N GLY A 450 -26.87 -12.29 20.87
CA GLY A 450 -26.24 -13.28 21.75
C GLY A 450 -24.77 -13.02 22.08
N LEU A 451 -24.11 -12.05 21.44
CA LEU A 451 -22.67 -11.79 21.61
C LEU A 451 -22.32 -10.95 22.86
N GLY A 452 -23.31 -10.47 23.61
CA GLY A 452 -23.09 -9.66 24.81
C GLY A 452 -22.48 -8.29 24.49
N LEU A 453 -22.93 -7.67 23.39
CA LEU A 453 -22.42 -6.38 22.91
C LEU A 453 -22.98 -5.21 23.73
N SER A 454 -22.28 -4.09 23.69
CA SER A 454 -22.80 -2.82 24.21
C SER A 454 -23.87 -2.24 23.29
N GLY A 455 -24.87 -1.57 23.88
CA GLY A 455 -25.97 -0.92 23.15
C GLY A 455 -27.27 -1.71 23.17
N ALA A 456 -28.31 -1.15 22.56
CA ALA A 456 -29.60 -1.84 22.43
C ALA A 456 -29.49 -3.01 21.42
N PRO A 457 -30.16 -4.15 21.68
CA PRO A 457 -30.29 -5.24 20.71
C PRO A 457 -30.86 -4.73 19.38
N ILE A 458 -30.42 -5.32 18.28
CA ILE A 458 -30.93 -4.98 16.94
C ILE A 458 -32.06 -5.92 16.53
N SER A 459 -33.08 -5.39 15.86
CA SER A 459 -34.17 -6.16 15.27
C SER A 459 -33.87 -6.56 13.82
N ALA A 460 -34.57 -7.60 13.33
CA ALA A 460 -34.49 -7.98 11.93
C ALA A 460 -34.98 -6.87 10.99
N GLN A 461 -35.97 -6.08 11.42
CA GLN A 461 -36.47 -4.95 10.63
C GLN A 461 -35.40 -3.87 10.47
N GLU A 462 -34.70 -3.50 11.54
CA GLU A 462 -33.61 -2.50 11.45
C GLU A 462 -32.47 -2.95 10.53
N ILE A 463 -32.19 -4.26 10.47
CA ILE A 463 -31.20 -4.81 9.51
C ILE A 463 -31.69 -4.66 8.07
N THR A 464 -32.97 -4.96 7.81
CA THR A 464 -33.59 -4.78 6.49
C THR A 464 -33.62 -3.32 6.08
N ASP A 465 -34.07 -2.43 6.97
CA ASP A 465 -34.11 -0.98 6.75
C ASP A 465 -32.71 -0.43 6.46
N ALA A 466 -31.69 -0.94 7.17
CA ALA A 466 -30.30 -0.58 6.92
C ALA A 466 -29.84 -1.00 5.50
N ALA A 467 -30.20 -2.20 5.05
CA ALA A 467 -29.89 -2.67 3.70
C ALA A 467 -30.59 -1.83 2.62
N GLU A 468 -31.89 -1.58 2.79
CA GLU A 468 -32.67 -0.74 1.87
C GLU A 468 -32.14 0.69 1.80
N SER A 469 -31.67 1.25 2.93
CA SER A 469 -31.12 2.62 2.98
C SER A 469 -29.85 2.81 2.13
N VAL A 470 -29.15 1.73 1.80
CA VAL A 470 -27.98 1.75 0.92
C VAL A 470 -28.24 1.13 -0.45
N GLY A 471 -29.49 0.75 -0.75
CA GLY A 471 -29.88 0.18 -2.04
C GLY A 471 -29.47 -1.28 -2.23
N GLU A 472 -29.32 -2.04 -1.15
CA GLU A 472 -28.86 -3.44 -1.18
C GLU A 472 -29.96 -4.40 -0.70
N GLU A 473 -30.04 -5.58 -1.32
CA GLU A 473 -31.00 -6.61 -0.90
C GLU A 473 -30.71 -7.16 0.51
N SER A 474 -29.43 -7.20 0.88
CA SER A 474 -28.98 -7.62 2.19
C SER A 474 -27.59 -7.06 2.50
N ILE A 475 -27.36 -6.76 3.77
CA ILE A 475 -26.04 -6.39 4.32
C ILE A 475 -25.45 -7.50 5.22
N VAL A 476 -26.19 -8.59 5.42
CA VAL A 476 -25.80 -9.70 6.30
C VAL A 476 -24.58 -10.41 5.71
N SER A 477 -23.53 -10.60 6.52
CA SER A 477 -22.33 -11.34 6.13
C SER A 477 -21.63 -10.84 4.86
N ARG A 478 -21.76 -9.55 4.54
CA ARG A 478 -20.92 -8.90 3.52
C ARG A 478 -19.53 -8.62 4.09
N THR A 479 -18.84 -9.72 4.43
CA THR A 479 -17.55 -9.73 5.12
C THR A 479 -16.43 -9.17 4.23
N GLY A 480 -15.29 -8.87 4.84
CA GLY A 480 -14.12 -8.32 4.14
C GLY A 480 -13.94 -6.82 4.31
N GLY A 481 -14.66 -6.18 5.23
CA GLY A 481 -14.45 -4.80 5.68
C GLY A 481 -14.90 -3.70 4.70
N ALA A 482 -14.82 -3.96 3.39
CA ALA A 482 -15.21 -3.02 2.34
C ALA A 482 -16.67 -2.52 2.47
N PRO A 483 -17.67 -3.41 2.65
CA PRO A 483 -19.07 -2.97 2.79
C PRO A 483 -19.30 -2.17 4.07
N THR A 484 -18.59 -2.51 5.15
CA THR A 484 -18.69 -1.80 6.43
C THR A 484 -18.05 -0.41 6.38
N LEU A 485 -16.91 -0.28 5.71
CA LEU A 485 -16.32 1.03 5.40
C LEU A 485 -17.30 1.88 4.60
N ALA A 486 -17.86 1.31 3.52
CA ALA A 486 -18.81 2.00 2.65
C ALA A 486 -20.06 2.45 3.40
N PHE A 487 -20.57 1.61 4.30
CA PHE A 487 -21.73 1.94 5.14
C PHE A 487 -21.40 3.05 6.15
N GLY A 488 -20.28 2.96 6.87
CA GLY A 488 -19.87 4.02 7.80
C GLY A 488 -19.57 5.34 7.11
N MET A 489 -18.98 5.29 5.91
CA MET A 489 -18.76 6.46 5.08
C MET A 489 -20.08 7.08 4.62
N SER A 490 -21.04 6.27 4.15
CA SER A 490 -22.33 6.76 3.70
C SER A 490 -23.11 7.42 4.84
N GLU A 491 -23.00 6.92 6.07
CA GLU A 491 -23.65 7.57 7.22
C GLU A 491 -23.08 8.94 7.55
N VAL A 492 -21.76 9.08 7.57
CA VAL A 492 -21.14 10.39 7.82
C VAL A 492 -21.52 11.38 6.73
N LEU A 493 -21.43 10.98 5.45
CA LEU A 493 -21.68 11.89 4.34
C LEU A 493 -23.15 12.23 4.19
N HIS A 494 -24.05 11.29 4.45
CA HIS A 494 -25.49 11.52 4.44
C HIS A 494 -25.90 12.55 5.51
N GLN A 495 -25.33 12.48 6.72
CA GLN A 495 -25.60 13.45 7.79
C GLN A 495 -25.18 14.88 7.43
N VAL A 496 -24.10 15.04 6.64
CA VAL A 496 -23.56 16.37 6.30
C VAL A 496 -24.20 16.96 5.05
N PHE A 497 -24.33 16.17 3.98
CA PHE A 497 -24.77 16.67 2.67
C PHE A 497 -26.28 16.50 2.43
N GLY A 498 -26.98 15.71 3.27
CA GLY A 498 -28.43 15.51 3.22
C GLY A 498 -28.92 14.68 2.03
N GLY A 499 -30.15 14.16 2.11
CA GLY A 499 -30.87 13.48 1.03
C GLY A 499 -30.81 11.94 1.10
N ALA A 500 -31.96 11.29 1.35
CA ALA A 500 -32.06 9.83 1.48
C ALA A 500 -31.58 9.07 0.22
N SER A 501 -31.80 9.63 -0.98
CA SER A 501 -31.29 9.06 -2.24
C SER A 501 -29.76 9.12 -2.38
N LEU A 502 -29.08 9.95 -1.59
CA LEU A 502 -27.63 10.09 -1.65
C LEU A 502 -26.89 9.06 -0.80
N LYS A 503 -27.55 8.38 0.15
CA LYS A 503 -26.88 7.38 1.00
C LYS A 503 -26.44 6.15 0.19
N ALA A 504 -27.32 5.60 -0.64
CA ALA A 504 -27.00 4.52 -1.58
C ALA A 504 -25.89 4.94 -2.56
N PHE A 505 -25.96 6.18 -3.08
CA PHE A 505 -24.90 6.74 -3.93
C PHE A 505 -23.54 6.72 -3.21
N TRP A 506 -23.46 7.22 -1.97
CA TRP A 506 -22.21 7.24 -1.20
C TRP A 506 -21.68 5.84 -0.88
N TYR A 507 -22.59 4.90 -0.59
CA TYR A 507 -22.23 3.50 -0.33
C TYR A 507 -21.61 2.84 -1.56
N HIS A 508 -22.29 2.86 -2.70
CA HIS A 508 -21.75 2.27 -3.95
C HIS A 508 -20.53 3.02 -4.46
N PHE A 509 -20.48 4.35 -4.27
CA PHE A 509 -19.30 5.16 -4.54
C PHE A 509 -18.08 4.67 -3.74
N ALA A 510 -18.25 4.41 -2.44
CA ALA A 510 -17.18 3.94 -1.57
C ALA A 510 -16.69 2.52 -1.95
N ILE A 511 -17.59 1.59 -2.31
CA ILE A 511 -17.20 0.25 -2.78
C ILE A 511 -16.38 0.31 -4.06
N MET A 512 -16.85 1.08 -5.05
CA MET A 512 -16.15 1.24 -6.33
C MET A 512 -14.81 1.96 -6.14
N PHE A 513 -14.78 2.99 -5.31
CA PHE A 513 -13.58 3.71 -4.91
C PHE A 513 -12.53 2.75 -4.33
N GLU A 514 -12.94 1.85 -3.43
CA GLU A 514 -12.05 0.85 -2.87
C GLU A 514 -11.56 -0.13 -3.92
N ALA A 515 -12.43 -0.66 -4.78
CA ALA A 515 -12.02 -1.56 -5.86
C ALA A 515 -10.98 -0.90 -6.79
N LEU A 516 -11.11 0.41 -7.07
CA LEU A 516 -10.12 1.19 -7.80
C LEU A 516 -8.77 1.25 -7.07
N PHE A 517 -8.77 1.38 -5.74
CA PHE A 517 -7.53 1.38 -4.95
C PHE A 517 -6.75 0.08 -5.13
N ILE A 518 -7.47 -1.03 -4.96
CA ILE A 518 -6.88 -2.36 -4.96
C ILE A 518 -6.33 -2.70 -6.34
N LEU A 519 -7.05 -2.33 -7.40
CA LEU A 519 -6.61 -2.59 -8.77
C LEU A 519 -5.31 -1.85 -9.11
N THR A 520 -5.10 -0.63 -8.62
CA THR A 520 -3.81 0.07 -8.76
C THR A 520 -2.66 -0.70 -8.09
N THR A 521 -2.89 -1.24 -6.89
CA THR A 521 -1.90 -2.05 -6.19
C THR A 521 -1.56 -3.34 -6.96
N VAL A 522 -2.55 -3.98 -7.59
CA VAL A 522 -2.34 -5.16 -8.46
C VAL A 522 -1.46 -4.82 -9.66
N ASP A 523 -1.65 -3.66 -10.28
CA ASP A 523 -0.86 -3.22 -11.45
C ASP A 523 0.60 -2.95 -11.10
N ALA A 524 0.81 -2.06 -10.13
CA ALA A 524 2.13 -1.69 -9.66
C ALA A 524 2.86 -2.93 -9.13
N GLY A 525 2.15 -3.77 -8.38
CA GLY A 525 2.71 -5.00 -7.83
C GLY A 525 3.05 -6.04 -8.90
N THR A 526 2.23 -6.22 -9.94
CA THR A 526 2.56 -7.13 -11.06
C THR A 526 3.86 -6.69 -11.74
N ARG A 527 4.04 -5.38 -11.94
CA ARG A 527 5.29 -4.83 -12.49
C ARG A 527 6.48 -5.07 -11.56
N VAL A 528 6.31 -4.90 -10.25
CA VAL A 528 7.40 -5.16 -9.28
C VAL A 528 7.76 -6.65 -9.23
N ALA A 529 6.76 -7.54 -9.24
CA ALA A 529 6.98 -8.98 -9.31
C ALA A 529 7.75 -9.38 -10.57
N ARG A 530 7.48 -8.76 -11.72
CA ARG A 530 8.30 -8.91 -12.93
C ARG A 530 9.75 -8.52 -12.67
N PHE A 531 10.02 -7.37 -12.06
CA PHE A 531 11.39 -6.92 -11.77
C PHE A 531 12.11 -7.91 -10.86
N MET A 532 11.43 -8.40 -9.83
CA MET A 532 11.98 -9.39 -8.91
C MET A 532 12.30 -10.72 -9.60
N LEU A 533 11.42 -11.21 -10.46
CA LEU A 533 11.68 -12.43 -11.24
C LEU A 533 12.86 -12.23 -12.20
N SER A 534 12.91 -11.07 -12.87
CA SER A 534 13.99 -10.71 -13.80
C SER A 534 15.34 -10.65 -13.08
N ASP A 535 15.41 -10.00 -11.91
CA ASP A 535 16.58 -9.94 -11.05
C ASP A 535 16.99 -11.33 -10.55
N GLY A 536 16.02 -12.12 -10.08
CA GLY A 536 16.21 -13.47 -9.56
C GLY A 536 16.83 -14.41 -10.60
N LEU A 537 16.21 -14.52 -11.78
CA LEU A 537 16.69 -15.33 -12.89
C LEU A 537 18.02 -14.81 -13.45
N GLY A 538 18.22 -13.49 -13.46
CA GLY A 538 19.47 -12.87 -13.88
C GLY A 538 20.70 -13.29 -13.07
N ASN A 539 20.51 -13.83 -11.86
CA ASN A 539 21.58 -14.35 -11.01
C ASN A 539 22.04 -15.76 -11.40
N LEU A 540 21.28 -16.52 -12.19
CA LEU A 540 21.60 -17.91 -12.57
C LEU A 540 22.70 -18.02 -13.64
N GLY A 541 23.09 -16.90 -14.26
CA GLY A 541 24.16 -16.86 -15.26
C GLY A 541 23.71 -17.35 -16.65
N GLY A 542 24.69 -17.64 -17.52
CA GLY A 542 24.42 -18.09 -18.89
C GLY A 542 23.58 -17.09 -19.71
N PRO A 543 22.66 -17.58 -20.57
CA PRO A 543 21.75 -16.74 -21.36
C PRO A 543 20.85 -15.84 -20.49
N LEU A 544 20.49 -16.29 -19.27
CA LEU A 544 19.61 -15.54 -18.36
C LEU A 544 20.26 -14.27 -17.80
N LYS A 545 21.58 -14.10 -17.91
CA LYS A 545 22.28 -12.86 -17.53
C LYS A 545 21.74 -11.63 -18.27
N GLN A 546 21.16 -11.81 -19.47
CA GLN A 546 20.56 -10.74 -20.24
C GLN A 546 19.34 -10.10 -19.53
N LEU A 547 18.68 -10.82 -18.61
CA LEU A 547 17.59 -10.29 -17.78
C LEU A 547 18.03 -9.17 -16.84
N ARG A 548 19.33 -9.02 -16.58
CA ARG A 548 19.88 -7.89 -15.80
C ARG A 548 19.83 -6.58 -16.59
N ASN A 549 19.60 -6.62 -17.90
CA ASN A 549 19.42 -5.42 -18.71
C ASN A 549 17.96 -4.95 -18.62
N PRO A 550 17.68 -3.82 -17.96
CA PRO A 550 16.31 -3.33 -17.80
C PRO A 550 15.63 -2.96 -19.12
N SER A 551 16.39 -2.74 -20.19
CA SER A 551 15.84 -2.37 -21.50
C SER A 551 15.56 -3.58 -22.41
N TRP A 552 15.80 -4.82 -21.94
CA TRP A 552 15.53 -6.02 -22.73
C TRP A 552 14.04 -6.41 -22.70
N ARG A 553 13.30 -5.97 -23.71
CA ARG A 553 11.84 -6.10 -23.79
C ARG A 553 11.34 -7.54 -23.79
N VAL A 554 11.98 -8.43 -24.56
CA VAL A 554 11.54 -9.84 -24.67
C VAL A 554 11.63 -10.53 -23.31
N GLY A 555 12.73 -10.32 -22.58
CA GLY A 555 12.89 -10.85 -21.22
C GLY A 555 11.84 -10.29 -20.25
N ALA A 556 11.57 -8.99 -20.33
CA ALA A 556 10.53 -8.35 -19.54
C ALA A 556 9.13 -8.94 -19.82
N TRP A 557 8.78 -9.19 -21.09
CA TRP A 557 7.49 -9.76 -21.48
C TRP A 557 7.34 -11.20 -21.00
N ILE A 558 8.38 -12.03 -21.16
CA ILE A 558 8.37 -13.41 -20.65
C ILE A 558 8.19 -13.43 -19.14
N CYS A 559 8.92 -12.57 -18.41
CA CYS A 559 8.78 -12.47 -16.96
C CYS A 559 7.38 -11.97 -16.55
N SER A 560 6.78 -11.01 -17.27
CA SER A 560 5.39 -10.61 -17.03
C SER A 560 4.42 -11.78 -17.19
N ILE A 561 4.56 -12.56 -18.28
CA ILE A 561 3.66 -13.69 -18.57
C ILE A 561 3.76 -14.72 -17.45
N ILE A 562 4.97 -15.06 -16.99
CA ILE A 562 5.18 -16.02 -15.90
C ILE A 562 4.53 -15.52 -14.61
N VAL A 563 4.77 -14.26 -14.24
CA VAL A 563 4.22 -13.66 -13.02
C VAL A 563 2.69 -13.63 -13.06
N VAL A 564 2.12 -13.16 -14.18
CA VAL A 564 0.67 -13.05 -14.36
C VAL A 564 0.01 -14.42 -14.41
N ALA A 565 0.64 -15.40 -15.05
CA ALA A 565 0.16 -16.78 -15.01
C ALA A 565 0.17 -17.33 -13.58
N ALA A 566 1.23 -17.06 -12.79
CA ALA A 566 1.37 -17.56 -11.44
C ALA A 566 0.30 -16.99 -10.48
N TRP A 567 0.14 -15.66 -10.40
CA TRP A 567 -0.89 -15.09 -9.53
C TRP A 567 -2.29 -15.27 -10.11
N GLY A 568 -2.43 -15.24 -11.44
CA GLY A 568 -3.69 -15.45 -12.15
C GLY A 568 -4.24 -16.86 -11.98
N SER A 569 -3.38 -17.89 -11.96
CA SER A 569 -3.82 -19.26 -11.66
C SER A 569 -4.33 -19.39 -10.23
N ILE A 570 -3.71 -18.69 -9.28
CA ILE A 570 -4.17 -18.67 -7.89
C ILE A 570 -5.50 -17.90 -7.81
N LEU A 571 -5.65 -16.77 -8.53
CA LEU A 571 -6.92 -16.03 -8.62
C LEU A 571 -8.06 -16.91 -9.11
N LEU A 572 -7.86 -17.60 -10.23
CA LEU A 572 -8.88 -18.48 -10.81
C LEU A 572 -9.25 -19.59 -9.85
N MET A 573 -8.27 -20.23 -9.20
CA MET A 573 -8.53 -21.21 -8.13
C MET A 573 -9.34 -20.60 -6.98
N GLY A 574 -9.05 -19.34 -6.61
CA GLY A 574 -9.76 -18.60 -5.57
C GLY A 574 -11.22 -18.34 -5.87
N VAL A 575 -11.55 -18.13 -7.13
CA VAL A 575 -12.91 -17.82 -7.58
C VAL A 575 -13.72 -19.09 -7.85
N THR A 576 -13.09 -20.15 -8.35
CA THR A 576 -13.78 -21.40 -8.71
C THR A 576 -13.92 -22.38 -7.54
N ASP A 577 -13.14 -22.21 -6.47
CA ASP A 577 -13.21 -23.05 -5.28
C ASP A 577 -13.53 -22.20 -4.02
N PRO A 578 -14.82 -21.98 -3.71
CA PRO A 578 -15.28 -21.10 -2.64
C PRO A 578 -14.79 -21.51 -1.25
N LEU A 579 -14.52 -22.81 -1.06
CA LEU A 579 -14.09 -23.41 0.19
C LEU A 579 -12.59 -23.74 0.20
N GLY A 580 -11.91 -23.65 -0.95
CA GLY A 580 -10.61 -24.29 -1.24
C GLY A 580 -9.51 -23.42 -1.86
N GLY A 581 -9.79 -22.22 -2.33
CA GLY A 581 -8.83 -21.47 -3.16
C GLY A 581 -8.03 -20.38 -2.42
N ILE A 582 -8.55 -19.14 -2.43
CA ILE A 582 -7.88 -17.92 -1.93
C ILE A 582 -8.45 -17.43 -0.59
N ASN A 583 -9.71 -17.74 -0.26
CA ASN A 583 -10.28 -17.37 1.05
C ASN A 583 -9.42 -17.90 2.22
N THR A 584 -8.65 -18.96 1.97
CA THR A 584 -7.66 -19.54 2.88
C THR A 584 -6.26 -18.90 2.78
N LEU A 585 -5.95 -18.16 1.72
CA LEU A 585 -4.72 -17.35 1.67
C LEU A 585 -4.90 -16.00 2.38
N PHE A 586 -6.14 -15.54 2.62
CA PHE A 586 -6.40 -14.31 3.35
C PHE A 586 -5.85 -14.31 4.80
N PRO A 587 -6.01 -15.38 5.61
CA PRO A 587 -5.31 -15.48 6.91
C PRO A 587 -3.78 -15.44 6.83
N LEU A 588 -3.19 -15.87 5.71
CA LEU A 588 -1.75 -15.78 5.48
C LEU A 588 -1.32 -14.40 4.99
N PHE A 589 -2.22 -13.62 4.41
CA PHE A 589 -1.91 -12.30 3.84
C PHE A 589 -1.18 -11.39 4.82
N GLY A 590 -1.75 -11.20 6.03
CA GLY A 590 -1.16 -10.31 7.04
C GLY A 590 0.21 -10.79 7.52
N ILE A 591 0.34 -12.10 7.78
CA ILE A 591 1.60 -12.69 8.26
C ILE A 591 2.66 -12.59 7.16
N ALA A 592 2.33 -12.96 5.92
CA ALA A 592 3.25 -12.89 4.79
C ALA A 592 3.70 -11.44 4.52
N ASN A 593 2.80 -10.47 4.63
CA ASN A 593 3.12 -9.05 4.49
C ASN A 593 4.08 -8.56 5.59
N GLN A 594 3.91 -8.99 6.84
CA GLN A 594 4.82 -8.62 7.93
C GLN A 594 6.17 -9.35 7.84
N LEU A 595 6.18 -10.62 7.42
CA LEU A 595 7.41 -11.36 7.12
C LEU A 595 8.26 -10.64 6.05
N LEU A 596 7.60 -10.04 5.07
CA LEU A 596 8.25 -9.19 4.08
C LEU A 596 8.78 -7.87 4.68
N ALA A 597 8.04 -7.25 5.59
CA ALA A 597 8.50 -6.07 6.33
C ALA A 597 9.78 -6.39 7.15
N ALA A 598 9.82 -7.56 7.81
CA ALA A 598 10.97 -8.02 8.55
C ALA A 598 12.21 -8.20 7.65
N ILE A 599 12.05 -8.72 6.43
CA ILE A 599 13.15 -8.79 5.44
C ILE A 599 13.64 -7.38 5.08
N ALA A 600 12.73 -6.45 4.81
CA ALA A 600 13.05 -5.08 4.44
C ALA A 600 13.80 -4.33 5.56
N LEU A 601 13.28 -4.40 6.79
CA LEU A 601 13.89 -3.79 7.97
C LEU A 601 15.23 -4.45 8.34
N THR A 602 15.39 -5.76 8.10
CA THR A 602 16.68 -6.45 8.25
C THR A 602 17.72 -5.86 7.29
N VAL A 603 17.39 -5.76 6.01
CA VAL A 603 18.29 -5.17 5.00
C VAL A 603 18.60 -3.71 5.34
N ALA A 604 17.60 -2.91 5.69
CA ALA A 604 17.78 -1.52 6.09
C ALA A 604 18.72 -1.37 7.30
N THR A 605 18.51 -2.17 8.35
CA THR A 605 19.34 -2.16 9.55
C THR A 605 20.78 -2.53 9.25
N VAL A 606 21.00 -3.58 8.45
CA VAL A 606 22.36 -4.01 8.06
C VAL A 606 23.05 -2.93 7.24
N VAL A 607 22.38 -2.29 6.29
CA VAL A 607 22.96 -1.21 5.47
C VAL A 607 23.33 0.00 6.35
N VAL A 608 22.49 0.39 7.31
CA VAL A 608 22.79 1.47 8.25
C VAL A 608 24.06 1.16 9.08
N ILE A 609 24.20 -0.08 9.56
CA ILE A 609 25.39 -0.52 10.30
C ILE A 609 26.62 -0.52 9.39
N LYS A 610 26.52 -1.06 8.17
CA LYS A 610 27.62 -1.08 7.18
C LYS A 610 28.08 0.31 6.75
N ARG A 611 27.21 1.33 6.81
CA ARG A 611 27.56 2.75 6.60
C ARG A 611 28.33 3.38 7.77
N GLY A 612 28.62 2.62 8.84
CA GLY A 612 29.26 3.13 10.05
C GLY A 612 28.32 3.94 10.95
N LEU A 613 27.00 3.85 10.73
CA LEU A 613 25.99 4.62 11.47
C LEU A 613 25.36 3.80 12.61
N LEU A 614 26.16 3.01 13.32
CA LEU A 614 25.70 2.13 14.39
C LEU A 614 24.88 2.87 15.47
N LYS A 615 25.27 4.10 15.82
CA LYS A 615 24.53 4.98 16.75
C LYS A 615 23.06 5.20 16.35
N TRP A 616 22.75 5.11 15.06
CA TRP A 616 21.41 5.35 14.50
C TRP A 616 20.72 4.05 14.05
N ALA A 617 21.35 2.89 14.24
CA ALA A 617 20.78 1.59 13.85
C ALA A 617 19.51 1.22 14.61
N TRP A 618 19.24 1.84 15.77
CA TRP A 618 18.00 1.65 16.52
C TRP A 618 16.76 2.13 15.75
N ILE A 619 16.91 3.11 14.83
CA ILE A 619 15.80 3.66 14.04
C ILE A 619 15.10 2.58 13.21
N PRO A 620 15.81 1.78 12.38
CA PRO A 620 15.21 0.60 11.75
C PRO A 620 15.22 -0.65 12.64
N GLY A 621 16.14 -0.75 13.61
CA GLY A 621 16.34 -1.95 14.42
C GLY A 621 15.26 -2.21 15.48
N VAL A 622 14.73 -1.16 16.13
CA VAL A 622 13.64 -1.33 17.10
C VAL A 622 12.34 -1.78 16.40
N PRO A 623 11.90 -1.14 15.30
CA PRO A 623 10.80 -1.66 14.47
C PRO A 623 11.01 -3.10 14.01
N LEU A 624 12.23 -3.46 13.58
CA LEU A 624 12.56 -4.82 13.16
C LEU A 624 12.31 -5.84 14.27
N LEU A 625 12.80 -5.57 15.48
CA LEU A 625 12.63 -6.48 16.61
C LEU A 625 11.16 -6.61 17.00
N TRP A 626 10.42 -5.50 17.00
CA TRP A 626 8.99 -5.49 17.30
C TRP A 626 8.19 -6.32 16.28
N ASP A 627 8.44 -6.09 14.98
CA ASP A 627 7.81 -6.83 13.90
C ASP A 627 8.15 -8.33 13.96
N LEU A 628 9.42 -8.69 14.16
CA LEU A 628 9.82 -10.09 14.33
C LEU A 628 9.10 -10.75 15.51
N VAL A 629 9.00 -10.08 16.66
CA VAL A 629 8.32 -10.62 17.84
C VAL A 629 6.84 -10.88 17.54
N ILE A 630 6.13 -9.92 16.94
CA ILE A 630 4.72 -10.08 16.57
C ILE A 630 4.56 -11.22 15.57
N THR A 631 5.32 -11.16 14.49
CA THR A 631 5.12 -12.02 13.31
C THR A 631 5.55 -13.45 13.57
N MET A 632 6.63 -13.66 14.34
CA MET A 632 7.03 -15.00 14.79
C MET A 632 6.05 -15.55 15.81
N THR A 633 5.51 -14.73 16.72
CA THR A 633 4.46 -15.19 17.66
C THR A 633 3.19 -15.59 16.91
N ALA A 634 2.76 -14.81 15.92
CA ALA A 634 1.58 -15.11 15.12
C ALA A 634 1.78 -16.41 14.32
N SER A 635 2.95 -16.55 13.69
CA SER A 635 3.33 -17.77 12.97
C SER A 635 3.36 -18.98 13.90
N TRP A 636 3.94 -18.83 15.10
CA TRP A 636 3.97 -19.89 16.11
C TRP A 636 2.55 -20.33 16.52
N GLN A 637 1.67 -19.38 16.84
CA GLN A 637 0.29 -19.70 17.21
C GLN A 637 -0.47 -20.36 16.04
N LYS A 638 -0.29 -19.87 14.81
CA LYS A 638 -0.93 -20.49 13.62
C LYS A 638 -0.40 -21.89 13.30
N ILE A 639 0.87 -22.19 13.62
CA ILE A 639 1.47 -23.51 13.35
C ILE A 639 1.15 -24.49 14.49
N PHE A 640 1.27 -24.07 15.75
CA PHE A 640 1.33 -24.98 16.90
C PHE A 640 0.14 -24.87 17.88
N SER A 641 -0.80 -23.94 17.70
CA SER A 641 -1.93 -23.82 18.62
C SER A 641 -2.83 -25.06 18.62
N GLY A 642 -3.23 -25.51 19.81
CA GLY A 642 -4.22 -26.56 20.01
C GLY A 642 -5.67 -26.12 19.79
N ASP A 643 -5.93 -24.84 19.58
CA ASP A 643 -7.25 -24.34 19.19
C ASP A 643 -7.42 -24.46 17.66
N PRO A 644 -8.39 -25.25 17.14
CA PRO A 644 -8.61 -25.39 15.70
C PRO A 644 -9.05 -24.10 14.98
N LYS A 645 -9.51 -23.08 15.71
CA LYS A 645 -9.81 -21.75 15.11
C LYS A 645 -8.55 -20.95 14.82
N VAL A 646 -7.43 -21.29 15.48
CA VAL A 646 -6.16 -20.60 15.34
C VAL A 646 -5.12 -21.47 14.62
N GLY A 647 -4.93 -22.72 15.05
CA GLY A 647 -3.89 -23.62 14.56
C GLY A 647 -4.26 -24.36 13.28
N TYR A 648 -3.51 -24.12 12.19
CA TYR A 648 -3.73 -24.74 10.89
C TYR A 648 -3.59 -26.26 10.93
N TRP A 649 -2.58 -26.80 11.63
CA TRP A 649 -2.38 -28.24 11.73
C TRP A 649 -3.42 -28.94 12.60
N THR A 650 -3.85 -28.30 13.69
CA THR A 650 -4.93 -28.83 14.52
C THR A 650 -6.22 -28.93 13.73
N GLN A 651 -6.57 -27.88 12.97
CA GLN A 651 -7.72 -27.90 12.06
C GLN A 651 -7.58 -29.00 10.99
N HIS A 652 -6.41 -29.09 10.36
CA HIS A 652 -6.11 -30.12 9.36
C HIS A 652 -6.39 -31.53 9.88
N PHE A 653 -5.85 -31.86 11.06
CA PHE A 653 -6.02 -33.20 11.64
C PHE A 653 -7.47 -33.48 12.05
N GLN A 654 -8.21 -32.49 12.56
CA GLN A 654 -9.64 -32.68 12.88
C GLN A 654 -10.47 -33.01 11.64
N TYR A 655 -10.30 -32.23 10.57
CA TYR A 655 -11.03 -32.45 9.32
C TYR A 655 -10.62 -33.76 8.63
N ARG A 656 -9.33 -34.11 8.68
CA ARG A 656 -8.84 -35.39 8.17
C ARG A 656 -9.40 -36.57 8.95
N ASN A 657 -9.40 -36.51 10.28
CA ASN A 657 -9.96 -37.56 11.12
C ASN A 657 -11.48 -37.71 10.89
N ALA A 658 -12.21 -36.62 10.68
CA ALA A 658 -13.62 -36.66 10.33
C ALA A 658 -13.87 -37.40 9.00
N ARG A 659 -13.06 -37.10 7.97
CA ARG A 659 -13.11 -37.80 6.68
C ARG A 659 -12.77 -39.28 6.83
N ASP A 660 -11.70 -39.58 7.54
CA ASP A 660 -11.23 -40.96 7.76
C ASP A 660 -12.23 -41.77 8.61
N ALA A 661 -13.04 -41.10 9.43
CA ALA A 661 -14.19 -41.68 10.14
C ALA A 661 -15.46 -41.84 9.26
N GLY A 662 -15.38 -41.56 7.96
CA GLY A 662 -16.48 -41.69 7.01
C GLY A 662 -17.51 -40.55 7.06
N GLN A 663 -17.20 -39.43 7.74
CA GLN A 663 -18.10 -38.28 7.76
C GLN A 663 -18.06 -37.55 6.41
N THR A 664 -19.24 -37.16 5.93
CA THR A 664 -19.39 -36.35 4.71
C THR A 664 -19.55 -34.87 5.01
N SER A 665 -19.66 -34.47 6.28
CA SER A 665 -19.71 -33.07 6.72
C SER A 665 -19.06 -32.93 8.10
N PHE A 666 -18.34 -31.83 8.32
CA PHE A 666 -17.69 -31.54 9.60
C PHE A 666 -17.40 -30.04 9.74
N GLY A 667 -17.78 -29.46 10.89
CA GLY A 667 -17.62 -28.04 11.16
C GLY A 667 -18.28 -27.17 10.08
N ALA A 668 -17.48 -26.34 9.40
CA ALA A 668 -17.95 -25.49 8.29
C ALA A 668 -18.12 -26.23 6.94
N ALA A 669 -17.62 -27.46 6.79
CA ALA A 669 -17.74 -28.23 5.55
C ALA A 669 -19.07 -28.99 5.51
N LYS A 670 -19.91 -28.68 4.52
CA LYS A 670 -21.27 -29.24 4.40
C LYS A 670 -21.36 -30.52 3.54
N ASP A 671 -20.30 -30.83 2.79
CA ASP A 671 -20.21 -31.99 1.90
C ASP A 671 -18.77 -32.54 1.84
N ALA A 672 -18.59 -33.69 1.19
CA ALA A 672 -17.30 -34.37 1.14
C ALA A 672 -16.24 -33.58 0.36
N GLY A 673 -16.65 -32.85 -0.70
CA GLY A 673 -15.74 -32.00 -1.48
C GLY A 673 -15.27 -30.80 -0.65
N ALA A 674 -16.18 -30.18 0.09
CA ALA A 674 -15.90 -29.15 1.08
C ALA A 674 -14.91 -29.63 2.15
N LEU A 675 -15.07 -30.87 2.61
CA LEU A 675 -14.21 -31.47 3.62
C LEU A 675 -12.78 -31.64 3.08
N ASP A 676 -12.62 -32.21 1.88
CA ASP A 676 -11.32 -32.36 1.22
C ASP A 676 -10.67 -31.01 0.90
N ALA A 677 -11.46 -30.01 0.53
CA ALA A 677 -10.98 -28.65 0.31
C ALA A 677 -10.35 -28.07 1.59
N VAL A 678 -11.03 -28.14 2.74
CA VAL A 678 -10.48 -27.65 4.02
C VAL A 678 -9.20 -28.39 4.40
N ILE A 679 -9.14 -29.71 4.21
CA ILE A 679 -7.93 -30.52 4.48
C ILE A 679 -6.76 -30.04 3.62
N ARG A 680 -6.97 -29.86 2.31
CA ARG A 680 -5.95 -29.38 1.38
C ARG A 680 -5.46 -27.98 1.77
N ASN A 681 -6.39 -27.09 2.12
CA ASN A 681 -6.05 -25.71 2.44
C ASN A 681 -5.23 -25.57 3.71
N THR A 682 -5.67 -26.23 4.76
CA THR A 682 -5.00 -26.19 6.07
C THR A 682 -3.60 -26.78 5.96
N PHE A 683 -3.40 -27.78 5.10
CA PHE A 683 -2.08 -28.30 4.75
C PHE A 683 -1.20 -27.24 4.03
N ILE A 684 -1.74 -26.58 3.00
CA ILE A 684 -1.02 -25.52 2.26
C ILE A 684 -0.68 -24.35 3.20
N GLN A 685 -1.64 -23.90 4.01
CA GLN A 685 -1.47 -22.81 4.97
C GLN A 685 -0.40 -23.13 6.01
N GLY A 686 -0.50 -24.30 6.66
CA GLY A 686 0.45 -24.77 7.65
C GLY A 686 1.87 -24.88 7.07
N THR A 687 1.99 -25.45 5.88
CA THR A 687 3.28 -25.64 5.21
C THR A 687 3.90 -24.30 4.80
N LEU A 688 3.14 -23.41 4.12
CA LEU A 688 3.63 -22.10 3.70
C LEU A 688 4.01 -21.23 4.90
N SER A 689 3.24 -21.28 5.99
CA SER A 689 3.56 -20.54 7.21
C SER A 689 4.91 -20.97 7.80
N ILE A 690 5.21 -22.27 7.80
CA ILE A 690 6.52 -22.79 8.23
C ILE A 690 7.61 -22.29 7.29
N VAL A 691 7.42 -22.46 5.98
CA VAL A 691 8.42 -22.06 4.97
C VAL A 691 8.75 -20.57 5.08
N PHE A 692 7.76 -19.69 5.13
CA PHE A 692 8.01 -18.25 5.21
C PHE A 692 8.67 -17.85 6.53
N ALA A 693 8.24 -18.40 7.67
CA ALA A 693 8.88 -18.13 8.95
C ALA A 693 10.35 -18.54 8.94
N VAL A 694 10.66 -19.73 8.43
CA VAL A 694 12.05 -20.22 8.31
C VAL A 694 12.88 -19.34 7.38
N LEU A 695 12.34 -18.94 6.22
CA LEU A 695 13.05 -18.06 5.29
C LEU A 695 13.40 -16.70 5.92
N VAL A 696 12.47 -16.11 6.67
CA VAL A 696 12.74 -14.85 7.39
C VAL A 696 13.79 -15.03 8.48
N LEU A 697 13.73 -16.12 9.24
CA LEU A 697 14.75 -16.42 10.26
C LEU A 697 16.14 -16.60 9.64
N ILE A 698 16.24 -17.22 8.45
CA ILE A 698 17.49 -17.33 7.70
C ILE A 698 18.00 -15.94 7.30
N VAL A 699 17.14 -15.10 6.73
CA VAL A 699 17.48 -13.73 6.31
C VAL A 699 17.94 -12.89 7.51
N PHE A 700 17.19 -12.92 8.61
CA PHE A 700 17.52 -12.21 9.84
C PHE A 700 18.85 -12.67 10.42
N THR A 701 19.07 -13.98 10.53
CA THR A 701 20.33 -14.55 11.03
C THR A 701 21.50 -14.15 10.15
N ALA A 702 21.35 -14.22 8.81
CA ALA A 702 22.37 -13.74 7.88
C ALA A 702 22.64 -12.24 8.07
N GLY A 703 21.60 -11.45 8.33
CA GLY A 703 21.69 -10.03 8.68
C GLY A 703 22.48 -9.77 9.95
N VAL A 704 22.18 -10.48 11.04
CA VAL A 704 22.93 -10.36 12.30
C VAL A 704 24.41 -10.70 12.07
N VAL A 705 24.70 -11.80 11.38
CA VAL A 705 26.08 -12.20 11.07
C VAL A 705 26.80 -11.11 10.26
N MET A 706 26.14 -10.51 9.26
CA MET A 706 26.72 -9.40 8.48
C MET A 706 26.91 -8.12 9.28
N ALA A 707 25.94 -7.77 10.13
CA ALA A 707 26.06 -6.63 11.04
C ALA A 707 27.25 -6.80 11.98
N VAL A 708 27.41 -7.97 12.61
CA VAL A 708 28.54 -8.28 13.49
C VAL A 708 29.88 -8.20 12.75
N LYS A 709 29.96 -8.76 11.53
CA LYS A 709 31.19 -8.65 10.71
C LYS A 709 31.51 -7.20 10.34
N ALA A 710 30.49 -6.40 9.99
CA ALA A 710 30.67 -4.98 9.69
C ALA A 710 31.20 -4.20 10.90
N ILE A 711 30.64 -4.45 12.09
CA ILE A 711 31.09 -3.82 13.34
C ILE A 711 32.55 -4.21 13.67
N ARG A 712 32.94 -5.46 13.39
CA ARG A 712 34.32 -5.96 13.58
C ARG A 712 35.30 -5.52 12.49
N GLY A 713 34.88 -4.74 11.50
CA GLY A 713 35.73 -4.30 10.38
C GLY A 713 36.02 -5.37 9.33
N THR A 714 35.44 -6.58 9.44
CA THR A 714 35.59 -7.69 8.49
C THR A 714 34.37 -7.84 7.57
N GLY A 715 33.52 -6.81 7.50
CA GLY A 715 32.29 -6.81 6.70
C GLY A 715 32.57 -6.66 5.21
N ARG A 716 31.63 -7.10 4.38
CA ARG A 716 31.66 -6.78 2.94
C ARG A 716 31.44 -5.27 2.74
N PRO A 717 32.05 -4.64 1.72
CA PRO A 717 31.73 -3.26 1.37
C PRO A 717 30.24 -3.11 0.98
N LEU A 718 29.74 -1.88 0.99
CA LEU A 718 28.41 -1.56 0.49
C LEU A 718 28.35 -1.80 -1.02
N ALA A 719 27.24 -2.34 -1.50
CA ALA A 719 27.02 -2.56 -2.93
C ALA A 719 26.38 -1.33 -3.60
N GLU A 720 26.82 -0.11 -3.27
CA GLU A 720 26.32 1.12 -3.90
C GLU A 720 26.96 1.33 -5.28
N ASP A 721 26.19 1.93 -6.19
CA ASP A 721 26.69 2.30 -7.51
C ASP A 721 27.64 3.51 -7.44
N ASN A 722 28.54 3.60 -8.42
CA ASN A 722 29.43 4.75 -8.57
C ASN A 722 28.59 6.02 -8.85
N PRO A 723 28.82 7.13 -8.12
CA PRO A 723 28.13 8.39 -8.35
C PRO A 723 28.32 8.90 -9.78
N ILE A 724 27.23 9.24 -10.45
CA ILE A 724 27.22 9.94 -11.73
C ILE A 724 26.67 11.35 -11.47
N PRO A 725 27.34 12.44 -11.93
CA PRO A 725 26.83 13.79 -11.75
C PRO A 725 25.47 13.97 -12.45
N SER A 726 24.49 14.52 -11.74
CA SER A 726 23.18 14.83 -12.31
C SER A 726 23.27 16.02 -13.28
N ARG A 727 22.41 16.04 -14.29
CA ARG A 727 22.28 17.08 -15.32
C ARG A 727 20.88 17.67 -15.39
N ILE A 728 20.01 17.31 -14.45
CA ILE A 728 18.64 17.85 -14.35
C ILE A 728 18.48 18.58 -13.02
N PHE A 729 17.50 19.47 -12.94
CA PHE A 729 17.03 20.05 -11.68
C PHE A 729 15.58 19.67 -11.47
N ALA A 730 15.21 19.36 -10.23
CA ALA A 730 13.83 19.21 -9.84
C ALA A 730 13.64 19.70 -8.39
N PRO A 731 12.50 20.34 -8.06
CA PRO A 731 12.21 20.76 -6.70
C PRO A 731 12.05 19.57 -5.74
N SER A 732 12.37 19.81 -4.47
CA SER A 732 12.36 18.80 -3.40
C SER A 732 10.97 18.51 -2.82
N GLY A 733 10.09 19.51 -2.74
CA GLY A 733 8.77 19.42 -2.11
C GLY A 733 7.61 19.79 -3.04
N MET A 734 6.37 19.48 -2.66
CA MET A 734 5.17 19.77 -3.48
C MET A 734 5.12 21.22 -3.97
N VAL A 735 5.42 22.16 -3.07
CA VAL A 735 5.49 23.60 -3.35
C VAL A 735 6.95 24.01 -3.45
N MET A 736 7.30 24.71 -4.54
CA MET A 736 8.64 25.25 -4.73
C MET A 736 8.91 26.39 -3.76
N THR A 737 10.06 26.33 -3.10
CA THR A 737 10.66 27.44 -2.35
C THR A 737 11.03 28.60 -3.29
N SER A 738 11.27 29.79 -2.73
CA SER A 738 11.72 30.94 -3.53
C SER A 738 13.02 30.67 -4.27
N ALA A 739 13.96 29.96 -3.64
CA ALA A 739 15.23 29.57 -4.27
C ALA A 739 15.03 28.54 -5.40
N GLU A 740 14.18 27.53 -5.20
CA GLU A 740 13.84 26.55 -6.25
C GLU A 740 13.13 27.20 -7.43
N LYS A 741 12.25 28.19 -7.19
CA LYS A 741 11.59 28.94 -8.27
C LYS A 741 12.61 29.70 -9.12
N GLU A 742 13.64 30.26 -8.51
CA GLU A 742 14.66 31.02 -9.24
C GLU A 742 15.53 30.10 -10.10
N VAL A 743 15.96 28.97 -9.56
CA VAL A 743 16.68 27.95 -10.33
C VAL A 743 15.80 27.38 -11.45
N GLN A 744 14.51 27.12 -11.19
CA GLN A 744 13.58 26.64 -12.21
C GLN A 744 13.46 27.63 -13.38
N LYS A 745 13.39 28.95 -13.12
CA LYS A 745 13.38 29.96 -14.20
C LYS A 745 14.64 29.90 -15.05
N GLN A 746 15.81 29.68 -14.45
CA GLN A 746 17.07 29.55 -15.19
C GLN A 746 17.03 28.33 -16.13
N TRP A 747 16.51 27.20 -15.65
CA TRP A 747 16.29 26.01 -16.46
C TRP A 747 15.25 26.23 -17.58
N ASP A 748 14.13 26.87 -17.27
CA ASP A 748 13.10 27.18 -18.27
C ASP A 748 13.62 28.12 -19.36
N ALA A 749 14.47 29.09 -18.99
CA ALA A 749 15.13 29.99 -19.93
C ALA A 749 16.14 29.24 -20.81
N LEU A 750 16.91 28.31 -20.23
CA LEU A 750 17.84 27.45 -20.97
C LEU A 750 17.09 26.60 -22.00
N SER A 751 15.98 25.96 -21.62
CA SER A 751 15.16 25.16 -22.54
C SER A 751 14.59 26.00 -23.68
N LYS A 752 14.14 27.24 -23.41
CA LYS A 752 13.67 28.16 -24.44
C LYS A 752 14.78 28.62 -25.38
N ALA A 753 15.99 28.88 -24.85
CA ALA A 753 17.14 29.26 -25.65
C ALA A 753 17.59 28.14 -26.60
N HIS A 754 17.53 26.88 -26.15
CA HIS A 754 17.78 25.71 -27.00
C HIS A 754 16.64 25.41 -27.99
N ALA A 755 15.44 25.93 -27.76
CA ALA A 755 14.26 25.77 -28.62
C ALA A 755 14.09 26.89 -29.68
N GLY A 756 15.18 27.59 -30.07
CA GLY A 756 15.16 28.71 -31.03
C GLY A 756 14.54 28.41 -32.41
N PRO A 757 14.21 29.43 -33.22
CA PRO A 757 13.16 29.37 -34.25
C PRO A 757 13.63 28.74 -35.58
N SER A 758 13.70 27.42 -35.66
CA SER A 758 13.50 26.58 -36.87
C SER A 758 13.61 25.13 -36.40
N THR A 759 12.57 24.29 -36.39
CA THR A 759 12.19 23.49 -37.55
C THR A 759 10.71 23.10 -37.46
N ARG A 760 9.86 23.69 -38.31
CA ARG A 760 8.72 22.97 -38.89
C ARG A 760 9.29 22.04 -39.97
N SER A 761 8.75 20.82 -40.05
CA SER A 761 8.91 19.84 -41.14
C SER A 761 10.24 19.08 -41.24
N ALA A 762 10.20 17.78 -40.91
CA ALA A 762 10.32 16.66 -41.86
C ALA A 762 10.80 15.41 -41.10
N GLY A 763 10.10 14.28 -41.26
CA GLY A 763 10.50 13.02 -40.66
C GLY A 763 11.78 12.46 -41.28
N THR A 764 12.60 11.83 -40.45
CA THR A 764 13.58 10.77 -40.74
C THR A 764 13.81 10.07 -39.39
N GLY A 765 13.73 8.75 -39.20
CA GLY A 765 14.19 7.67 -40.06
C GLY A 765 15.65 7.34 -39.71
N SER A 766 15.89 6.18 -39.10
CA SER A 766 17.19 5.55 -38.76
C SER A 766 17.89 6.08 -37.47
N ARG A 767 18.38 5.27 -36.52
CA ARG A 767 18.70 3.83 -36.39
C ARG A 767 18.53 3.41 -34.94
#